data_AF-A0A936DZA8-F1
#
_entry.id   AF-A0A936DZA8-F1
#
_cell.length_a   1.000
_cell.length_b   1.000
_cell.length_c   1.000
_cell.angle_alpha   90.00
_cell.angle_beta   90.00
_cell.angle_gamma   90.00
#
_symmetry.space_group_name_H-M   'P 1'
#
loop_
_entity.id
_entity.type
_entity.pdbx_description
1 polymer ?
#
loop_
_entity_poly.entity_id
_entity_poly.type
_entity_poly.pdbx_seq_one_letter_code
_entity_poly.pdbx_strand_id
1 'polypeptide(L)'
;MNYKDNDLTMTEDATPVSFKQKPWFFWFIIVAALGFIGFGVFAVSTIFKYHRLDQYGYTTNPTSRGVVIADVDPGGPAAGKLQKGDSILAINGDARFSRITQLSWQSSFLKGSSHSLKIERQGIEQDVSISNEQYAASPAVLNLRLKRTIAYFPRYLACVIVALLIGLFKPGDKLARLGAFAFLMIAHQAITFTIIPIMGMFSQAENLAAYFFILIQGAIWFGPIAYHSSYRFQDGIPKGRFWTILQWLLYFSGAVMFLNRFVITTAAQSISAIQFRSDYYGAERIFGQINNWYWIVCLVSISAVLVRNNHVVRQPDQRRRVRMVLYGSMIPVLPQTAIAVIARISAAAGYESFANSAVIETLRLASAMAMILVPISWGYAILNRQVYDIQVVIRRSVQYLLARNALRLFLALPIIAVLYVVVTKSDRSLRELLIYLLYDKPAYLVLIIAAGIGLIFRNRIQEWIDRRFFREAYQQDKILRELSEEVRKLDSMSGMARLVSQKVEEALHPEHLYMFYLEEDKRDLSLGYSTGGTGRELRIPEEYELLRVMEHQRRSLDFPLPARAKLPQQELDWLASMGTSLIVPMNGSDHRLTGLLLLGPKKSEAPYSGSDRQLLDSLADQIAIVYENVRLKERVARDRRIQHEVLSRVEQRKINLLKECPKCDRCYDSSEKICPDDQTELQLSLPVERTVEGRYKLNKLIGRGGMGAVYEASDLRLNRGVAVKILGSSFFGNQEAQRRFQREAQASARLNHPNVVRVYDYGALSTEGAYLVMELLKGVTLGERLRTVIYLEPDAAADLFDQILSAMEAAHEAGIIHRDLKPDNIFILEDQESSEAATANEKAKPVVKILDFGIAKITQIETSSETTSHSITTPGTVLGTFGYMSPEQLTGGDVDQRSDIFSLGVIVIKTLTGRRPFSGKTFQELITTMMSRPFHLPGSSVEMKCLDAVLQKCLAVEKDKRFDSVAEMRKELIPAIRFCLGSTGGSSGHLESDLAITKRYDTSEDPGN
;
A
#
# COMPACT_ATOMS: atom_id res chain seq x y z
N MET A 1 16.51 17.39 -26.95
CA MET A 1 15.15 17.98 -26.92
C MET A 1 14.59 17.71 -25.53
N ASN A 2 14.41 18.77 -24.72
CA ASN A 2 14.28 18.74 -23.25
C ASN A 2 13.17 17.82 -22.71
N TYR A 3 13.56 16.77 -21.98
CA TYR A 3 12.75 16.15 -20.94
C TYR A 3 13.11 16.85 -19.62
N LYS A 4 12.13 17.51 -18.99
CA LYS A 4 12.26 18.03 -17.63
C LYS A 4 11.78 16.96 -16.67
N ASP A 5 12.70 16.51 -15.83
CA ASP A 5 12.47 15.70 -14.64
C ASP A 5 11.44 16.37 -13.73
N ASN A 6 10.47 15.57 -13.27
CA ASN A 6 9.71 15.84 -12.06
C ASN A 6 10.04 14.72 -11.09
N ASP A 7 10.92 15.04 -10.14
CA ASP A 7 11.19 14.26 -8.93
C ASP A 7 9.88 13.97 -8.20
N LEU A 8 9.57 12.68 -8.06
CA LEU A 8 8.63 12.16 -7.07
C LEU A 8 9.46 11.63 -5.90
N THR A 9 9.85 12.53 -5.01
CA THR A 9 10.23 12.16 -3.65
C THR A 9 9.01 11.56 -2.96
N MET A 10 9.00 10.23 -2.78
CA MET A 10 8.12 9.58 -1.82
C MET A 10 8.58 9.96 -0.42
N THR A 11 7.87 10.90 0.21
CA THR A 11 7.93 11.08 1.66
C THR A 11 7.03 10.03 2.29
N GLU A 12 7.63 8.92 2.73
CA GLU A 12 7.12 8.11 3.83
C GLU A 12 7.17 8.97 5.10
N ASP A 13 6.03 9.50 5.52
CA ASP A 13 5.78 9.92 6.90
C ASP A 13 4.28 10.23 7.05
N ALA A 14 3.47 9.19 7.24
CA ALA A 14 2.08 9.35 7.66
C ALA A 14 2.01 9.63 9.16
N THR A 15 2.49 10.81 9.56
CA THR A 15 2.10 11.38 10.85
C THR A 15 0.61 11.75 10.81
N PRO A 16 -0.16 11.59 11.90
CA PRO A 16 -1.57 11.96 11.92
C PRO A 16 -1.69 13.47 11.67
N VAL A 17 -2.21 13.83 10.49
CA VAL A 17 -2.38 15.22 10.04
C VAL A 17 -3.19 15.99 11.08
N SER A 18 -2.50 16.92 11.75
CA SER A 18 -3.06 17.90 12.67
C SER A 18 -4.28 18.62 12.08
N PHE A 19 -5.29 18.89 12.92
CA PHE A 19 -6.55 19.55 12.58
C PHE A 19 -6.38 20.88 11.81
N LYS A 20 -5.19 21.51 11.87
CA LYS A 20 -4.85 22.78 11.21
C LYS A 20 -4.53 22.68 9.71
N GLN A 21 -4.35 21.49 9.12
CA GLN A 21 -3.95 21.34 7.70
C GLN A 21 -5.08 20.96 6.72
N LYS A 22 -6.36 21.01 7.13
CA LYS A 22 -7.48 20.66 6.23
C LYS A 22 -7.72 21.74 5.15
N PRO A 23 -8.05 21.36 3.90
CA PRO A 23 -8.32 22.33 2.82
C PRO A 23 -9.48 23.27 3.17
N TRP A 24 -9.47 24.52 2.67
CA TRP A 24 -10.54 25.51 2.92
C TRP A 24 -11.95 24.97 2.64
N PHE A 25 -12.09 24.11 1.62
CA PHE A 25 -13.36 23.51 1.24
C PHE A 25 -13.96 22.61 2.33
N PHE A 26 -13.12 21.96 3.14
CA PHE A 26 -13.55 21.15 4.30
C PHE A 26 -14.27 22.01 5.33
N TRP A 27 -13.76 23.21 5.60
CA TRP A 27 -14.40 24.15 6.53
C TRP A 27 -15.64 24.79 5.92
N PHE A 28 -15.54 25.20 4.66
CA PHE A 28 -16.65 25.77 3.93
C PHE A 28 -17.87 24.83 3.89
N ILE A 29 -17.67 23.55 3.58
CA ILE A 29 -18.79 22.60 3.47
C ILE A 29 -19.44 22.29 4.81
N ILE A 30 -18.69 22.30 5.92
CA ILE A 30 -19.24 22.15 7.27
C ILE A 30 -20.10 23.36 7.62
N VAL A 31 -19.58 24.57 7.43
CA VAL A 31 -20.32 25.82 7.69
C VAL A 31 -21.57 25.90 6.81
N ALA A 32 -21.45 25.56 5.53
CA ALA A 32 -22.59 25.51 4.62
C ALA A 32 -23.62 24.48 5.09
N ALA A 33 -23.21 23.23 5.37
CA ALA A 33 -24.10 22.17 5.83
C ALA A 33 -24.80 22.53 7.15
N LEU A 34 -24.12 23.18 8.10
CA LEU A 34 -24.72 23.70 9.33
C LEU A 34 -25.78 24.78 9.03
N GLY A 35 -25.48 25.70 8.10
CA GLY A 35 -26.46 26.69 7.63
C GLY A 35 -27.70 26.05 7.00
N PHE A 36 -27.51 25.02 6.17
CA PHE A 36 -28.61 24.22 5.63
C PHE A 36 -29.37 23.52 6.77
N ILE A 37 -28.72 22.78 7.66
CA ILE A 37 -29.40 22.11 8.78
C ILE A 37 -30.21 23.11 9.62
N GLY A 38 -29.64 24.27 9.96
CA GLY A 38 -30.33 25.35 10.65
C GLY A 38 -31.56 25.84 9.88
N PHE A 39 -31.45 26.02 8.56
CA PHE A 39 -32.60 26.36 7.72
C PHE A 39 -33.64 25.24 7.65
N GLY A 40 -33.22 23.98 7.67
CA GLY A 40 -34.11 22.82 7.74
C GLY A 40 -34.92 22.82 9.04
N VAL A 41 -34.29 23.15 10.16
CA VAL A 41 -34.97 23.33 11.46
C VAL A 41 -35.94 24.51 11.40
N PHE A 42 -35.53 25.65 10.83
CA PHE A 42 -36.41 26.80 10.59
C PHE A 42 -37.63 26.42 9.73
N ALA A 43 -37.41 25.67 8.65
CA ALA A 43 -38.47 25.18 7.77
C ALA A 43 -39.46 24.29 8.53
N VAL A 44 -38.96 23.32 9.28
CA VAL A 44 -39.80 22.41 10.08
C VAL A 44 -40.58 23.18 11.13
N SER A 45 -39.92 24.09 11.86
CA SER A 45 -40.56 24.93 12.88
C SER A 45 -41.67 25.80 12.30
N THR A 46 -41.42 26.47 11.18
CA THR A 46 -42.43 27.31 10.50
C THR A 46 -43.57 26.48 9.91
N ILE A 47 -43.28 25.28 9.38
CA ILE A 47 -44.32 24.34 8.98
C ILE A 47 -45.17 23.98 10.19
N PHE A 48 -44.61 23.52 11.31
CA PHE A 48 -45.41 23.20 12.50
C PHE A 48 -46.24 24.37 13.02
N LYS A 49 -45.66 25.59 12.98
CA LYS A 49 -46.33 26.81 13.43
C LYS A 49 -47.50 27.21 12.53
N TYR A 50 -47.35 27.11 11.21
CA TYR A 50 -48.33 27.66 10.25
C TYR A 50 -49.11 26.59 9.46
N HIS A 51 -48.83 25.30 9.65
CA HIS A 51 -49.44 24.23 8.83
C HIS A 51 -50.96 24.19 8.94
N ARG A 52 -51.52 24.53 10.12
CA ARG A 52 -52.96 24.59 10.40
C ARG A 52 -53.63 25.92 10.04
N LEU A 53 -52.86 26.89 9.54
CA LEU A 53 -53.35 28.25 9.26
C LEU A 53 -53.40 28.52 7.76
N ASP A 54 -54.38 29.28 7.32
CA ASP A 54 -54.47 29.86 6.00
C ASP A 54 -54.91 31.34 6.11
N GLN A 55 -54.85 32.12 5.03
CA GLN A 55 -55.05 33.58 5.07
C GLN A 55 -56.20 34.08 4.20
N TYR A 56 -56.39 33.50 3.01
CA TYR A 56 -57.25 34.13 2.00
C TYR A 56 -58.60 33.42 1.85
N GLY A 57 -58.64 32.10 2.03
CA GLY A 57 -59.90 31.37 1.89
C GLY A 57 -60.40 31.20 0.47
N TYR A 58 -59.53 31.37 -0.55
CA TYR A 58 -59.87 31.08 -1.93
C TYR A 58 -58.63 30.79 -2.77
N THR A 59 -58.84 30.03 -3.85
CA THR A 59 -57.84 29.76 -4.88
C THR A 59 -58.28 30.37 -6.20
N THR A 60 -57.33 30.66 -7.07
CA THR A 60 -57.62 31.23 -8.39
C THR A 60 -57.01 30.38 -9.49
N ASN A 61 -57.64 30.40 -10.66
CA ASN A 61 -57.06 29.94 -11.91
C ASN A 61 -56.75 31.16 -12.76
N PRO A 62 -55.50 31.33 -13.22
CA PRO A 62 -55.20 32.30 -14.27
C PRO A 62 -55.92 31.88 -15.55
N THR A 63 -56.49 32.82 -16.29
CA THR A 63 -57.12 32.60 -17.61
C THR A 63 -56.60 33.63 -18.61
N SER A 64 -56.88 33.43 -19.90
CA SER A 64 -56.51 34.39 -20.96
C SER A 64 -57.17 35.77 -20.82
N ARG A 65 -58.25 35.89 -20.03
CA ARG A 65 -59.02 37.13 -19.81
C ARG A 65 -58.83 37.75 -18.41
N GLY A 66 -58.07 37.13 -17.52
CA GLY A 66 -57.87 37.60 -16.14
C GLY A 66 -57.74 36.46 -15.13
N VAL A 67 -57.90 36.76 -13.84
CA VAL A 67 -57.83 35.77 -12.75
C VAL A 67 -59.25 35.38 -12.32
N VAL A 68 -59.58 34.10 -12.36
CA VAL A 68 -60.91 33.58 -11.98
C VAL A 68 -60.82 32.81 -10.68
N ILE A 69 -61.80 32.95 -9.79
CA ILE A 69 -61.89 32.18 -8.54
C ILE A 69 -62.15 30.70 -8.87
N ALA A 70 -61.22 29.84 -8.49
CA ALA A 70 -61.25 28.41 -8.75
C ALA A 70 -62.03 27.64 -7.66
N ASP A 71 -61.86 28.06 -6.41
CA ASP A 71 -62.54 27.49 -5.24
C ASP A 71 -62.52 28.49 -4.07
N VAL A 72 -63.51 28.41 -3.19
CA VAL A 72 -63.64 29.25 -1.99
C VAL A 72 -63.83 28.36 -0.77
N ASP A 73 -62.97 28.54 0.22
CA ASP A 73 -63.04 27.83 1.49
C ASP A 73 -64.22 28.35 2.31
N PRO A 74 -65.21 27.49 2.66
CA PRO A 74 -66.40 27.91 3.41
C PRO A 74 -66.09 28.48 4.80
N GLY A 75 -64.92 28.17 5.37
CA GLY A 75 -64.49 28.67 6.67
C GLY A 75 -63.55 29.89 6.62
N GLY A 76 -63.25 30.41 5.43
CA GLY A 76 -62.24 31.46 5.23
C GLY A 76 -62.79 32.89 5.13
N PRO A 77 -61.93 33.92 5.14
CA PRO A 77 -62.32 35.35 5.04
C PRO A 77 -63.06 35.74 3.75
N ALA A 78 -62.97 34.90 2.72
CA ALA A 78 -63.69 35.04 1.45
C ALA A 78 -65.05 34.31 1.41
N ALA A 79 -65.38 33.52 2.44
CA ALA A 79 -66.62 32.77 2.51
C ALA A 79 -67.84 33.70 2.45
N GLY A 80 -68.80 33.37 1.58
CA GLY A 80 -70.01 34.18 1.35
C GLY A 80 -69.78 35.49 0.59
N LYS A 81 -68.53 35.91 0.38
CA LYS A 81 -68.15 37.12 -0.35
C LYS A 81 -67.77 36.83 -1.80
N LEU A 82 -66.99 35.77 -2.01
CA LEU A 82 -66.59 35.27 -3.32
C LEU A 82 -67.30 33.95 -3.66
N GLN A 83 -67.45 33.70 -4.95
CA GLN A 83 -67.99 32.46 -5.50
C GLN A 83 -67.07 31.90 -6.59
N LYS A 84 -67.09 30.57 -6.74
CA LYS A 84 -66.39 29.90 -7.83
C LYS A 84 -66.89 30.42 -9.18
N GLY A 85 -65.97 30.87 -10.03
CA GLY A 85 -66.27 31.47 -11.33
C GLY A 85 -66.27 33.01 -11.34
N ASP A 86 -66.18 33.68 -10.19
CA ASP A 86 -66.02 35.14 -10.15
C ASP A 86 -64.69 35.55 -10.83
N SER A 87 -64.72 36.57 -11.68
CA SER A 87 -63.53 37.10 -12.36
C SER A 87 -63.01 38.35 -11.66
N ILE A 88 -61.74 38.39 -11.27
CA ILE A 88 -61.14 39.55 -10.60
C ILE A 88 -60.70 40.58 -11.66
N LEU A 89 -61.31 41.76 -11.64
CA LEU A 89 -61.05 42.88 -12.55
C LEU A 89 -60.00 43.84 -12.01
N ALA A 90 -60.05 44.18 -10.71
CA ALA A 90 -59.11 45.09 -10.06
C ALA A 90 -58.90 44.75 -8.58
N ILE A 91 -57.77 45.15 -8.02
CA ILE A 91 -57.50 45.06 -6.58
C ILE A 91 -57.12 46.44 -6.05
N ASN A 92 -57.78 46.92 -5.00
CA ASN A 92 -57.65 48.28 -4.47
C ASN A 92 -57.80 49.37 -5.54
N GLY A 93 -58.70 49.17 -6.51
CA GLY A 93 -58.95 50.11 -7.61
C GLY A 93 -57.95 50.05 -8.77
N ASP A 94 -56.91 49.23 -8.68
CA ASP A 94 -55.92 49.09 -9.75
C ASP A 94 -56.21 47.83 -10.60
N ALA A 95 -56.58 48.06 -11.86
CA ALA A 95 -56.92 47.01 -12.81
C ALA A 95 -55.69 46.20 -13.29
N ARG A 96 -54.47 46.68 -13.02
CA ARG A 96 -53.23 46.00 -13.44
C ARG A 96 -52.98 44.70 -12.68
N PHE A 97 -53.61 44.53 -11.51
CA PHE A 97 -53.52 43.31 -10.69
C PHE A 97 -54.16 42.07 -11.32
N SER A 98 -55.19 42.23 -12.15
CA SER A 98 -55.85 41.13 -12.88
C SER A 98 -54.89 40.38 -13.82
N ARG A 99 -53.74 40.98 -14.13
CA ARG A 99 -52.72 40.42 -15.01
C ARG A 99 -51.68 39.59 -14.24
N ILE A 100 -51.48 39.84 -12.95
CA ILE A 100 -50.41 39.25 -12.13
C ILE A 100 -50.92 37.97 -11.42
N THR A 101 -50.08 36.94 -11.27
CA THR A 101 -50.44 35.69 -10.58
C THR A 101 -50.77 35.90 -9.09
N GLN A 102 -51.77 35.17 -8.59
CA GLN A 102 -52.28 35.24 -7.22
C GLN A 102 -51.20 35.24 -6.13
N LEU A 103 -50.24 34.30 -6.20
CA LEU A 103 -49.14 34.22 -5.24
C LEU A 103 -48.28 35.51 -5.18
N SER A 104 -48.13 36.20 -6.31
CA SER A 104 -47.26 37.36 -6.44
C SER A 104 -47.84 38.57 -5.71
N TRP A 105 -49.13 38.85 -5.81
CA TRP A 105 -49.73 39.99 -5.10
C TRP A 105 -50.21 39.66 -3.68
N GLN A 106 -50.61 38.41 -3.39
CA GLN A 106 -50.94 38.00 -2.01
C GLN A 106 -49.75 38.15 -1.05
N SER A 107 -48.52 37.94 -1.54
CA SER A 107 -47.32 38.19 -0.73
C SER A 107 -47.08 39.67 -0.41
N SER A 108 -47.79 40.61 -1.05
CA SER A 108 -47.63 42.06 -0.87
C SER A 108 -48.59 42.69 0.13
N PHE A 109 -49.59 41.96 0.63
CA PHE A 109 -50.53 42.50 1.62
C PHE A 109 -50.04 42.26 3.04
N LEU A 110 -50.03 43.32 3.85
CA LEU A 110 -49.67 43.23 5.28
C LEU A 110 -50.68 42.36 6.03
N LYS A 111 -50.19 41.58 7.00
CA LYS A 111 -51.03 40.78 7.89
C LYS A 111 -52.04 41.68 8.61
N GLY A 112 -53.32 41.34 8.59
CA GLY A 112 -54.40 42.12 9.19
C GLY A 112 -54.91 43.30 8.35
N SER A 113 -54.35 43.54 7.16
CA SER A 113 -54.91 44.55 6.23
C SER A 113 -56.13 44.02 5.48
N SER A 114 -57.06 44.89 5.13
CA SER A 114 -58.15 44.56 4.20
C SER A 114 -57.85 45.13 2.81
N HIS A 115 -58.21 44.40 1.76
CA HIS A 115 -58.09 44.85 0.38
C HIS A 115 -59.44 44.71 -0.34
N SER A 116 -59.77 45.65 -1.22
CA SER A 116 -60.96 45.58 -2.06
C SER A 116 -60.65 44.83 -3.36
N LEU A 117 -61.52 43.91 -3.75
CA LEU A 117 -61.52 43.21 -5.03
C LEU A 117 -62.71 43.69 -5.83
N LYS A 118 -62.46 44.25 -7.01
CA LYS A 118 -63.50 44.48 -8.01
C LYS A 118 -63.66 43.20 -8.80
N ILE A 119 -64.82 42.56 -8.72
CA ILE A 119 -65.11 41.28 -9.39
C ILE A 119 -66.23 41.44 -10.41
N GLU A 120 -66.22 40.60 -11.45
CA GLU A 120 -67.32 40.39 -12.38
C GLU A 120 -67.98 39.04 -12.06
N ARG A 121 -69.28 39.10 -11.74
CA ARG A 121 -70.13 37.92 -11.55
C ARG A 121 -71.26 37.97 -12.57
N GLN A 122 -71.25 37.04 -13.53
CA GLN A 122 -72.28 36.95 -14.58
C GLN A 122 -72.52 38.29 -15.33
N GLY A 123 -71.46 39.06 -15.58
CA GLY A 123 -71.54 40.36 -16.28
C GLY A 123 -71.88 41.56 -15.39
N ILE A 124 -72.01 41.38 -14.07
CA ILE A 124 -72.24 42.46 -13.10
C ILE A 124 -70.96 42.71 -12.31
N GLU A 125 -70.49 43.96 -12.30
CA GLU A 125 -69.34 44.38 -11.48
C GLU A 125 -69.76 44.59 -10.02
N GLN A 126 -68.98 44.05 -9.08
CA GLN A 126 -69.19 44.17 -7.65
C GLN A 126 -67.86 44.42 -6.92
N ASP A 127 -67.86 45.30 -5.92
CA ASP A 127 -66.71 45.52 -5.04
C ASP A 127 -66.85 44.68 -3.76
N VAL A 128 -65.83 43.87 -3.49
CA VAL A 128 -65.81 42.92 -2.37
C VAL A 128 -64.57 43.16 -1.52
N SER A 129 -64.75 43.47 -0.23
CA SER A 129 -63.63 43.66 0.70
C SER A 129 -63.24 42.36 1.41
N ILE A 130 -61.98 41.96 1.29
CA ILE A 130 -61.40 40.76 1.91
C ILE A 130 -60.36 41.16 2.95
N SER A 131 -60.52 40.66 4.17
CA SER A 131 -59.55 40.80 5.24
C SER A 131 -58.43 39.75 5.12
N ASN A 132 -57.18 40.17 5.31
CA ASN A 132 -56.01 39.29 5.38
C ASN A 132 -55.82 38.79 6.82
N GLU A 133 -56.75 37.96 7.29
CA GLU A 133 -56.75 37.37 8.63
C GLU A 133 -56.41 35.88 8.60
N GLN A 134 -55.67 35.41 9.59
CA GLN A 134 -55.33 33.99 9.69
C GLN A 134 -56.55 33.20 10.19
N TYR A 135 -56.92 32.14 9.47
CA TYR A 135 -58.02 31.25 9.83
C TYR A 135 -57.57 29.78 9.77
N ALA A 136 -58.40 28.88 10.33
CA ALA A 136 -58.10 27.46 10.34
C ALA A 136 -58.13 26.88 8.91
N ALA A 137 -56.99 26.35 8.45
CA ALA A 137 -56.89 25.77 7.11
C ALA A 137 -57.82 24.57 6.95
N SER A 138 -58.46 24.47 5.78
CA SER A 138 -59.28 23.30 5.45
C SER A 138 -58.47 21.99 5.43
N PRO A 139 -59.11 20.83 5.67
CA PRO A 139 -58.44 19.52 5.61
C PRO A 139 -57.73 19.25 4.27
N ALA A 140 -58.23 19.80 3.17
CA ALA A 140 -57.63 19.65 1.84
C ALA A 140 -56.28 20.37 1.74
N VAL A 141 -56.19 21.61 2.24
CA VAL A 141 -54.95 22.40 2.28
C VAL A 141 -53.92 21.76 3.20
N LEU A 142 -54.36 21.27 4.37
CA LEU A 142 -53.52 20.55 5.32
C LEU A 142 -52.91 19.29 4.68
N ASN A 143 -53.74 18.48 4.02
CA ASN A 143 -53.31 17.26 3.34
C ASN A 143 -52.31 17.55 2.21
N LEU A 144 -52.57 18.58 1.38
CA LEU A 144 -51.67 18.97 0.30
C LEU A 144 -50.30 19.44 0.81
N ARG A 145 -50.28 20.27 1.86
CA ARG A 145 -49.03 20.72 2.50
C ARG A 145 -48.25 19.54 3.07
N LEU A 146 -48.93 18.61 3.75
CA LEU A 146 -48.30 17.42 4.31
C LEU A 146 -47.69 16.54 3.22
N LYS A 147 -48.43 16.29 2.14
CA LYS A 147 -47.93 15.55 0.96
C LYS A 147 -46.69 16.19 0.35
N ARG A 148 -46.66 17.53 0.21
CA ARG A 148 -45.47 18.26 -0.28
C ARG A 148 -44.29 18.12 0.67
N THR A 149 -44.48 18.31 1.98
CA THR A 149 -43.42 18.12 2.96
C THR A 149 -42.83 16.70 2.89
N ILE A 150 -43.69 15.67 2.85
CA ILE A 150 -43.25 14.28 2.73
C ILE A 150 -42.51 14.02 1.41
N ALA A 151 -42.92 14.66 0.31
CA ALA A 151 -42.28 14.46 -0.99
C ALA A 151 -40.91 15.13 -1.11
N TYR A 152 -40.74 16.35 -0.59
CA TYR A 152 -39.52 17.16 -0.82
C TYR A 152 -38.51 17.11 0.34
N PHE A 153 -38.96 16.94 1.59
CA PHE A 153 -38.06 16.98 2.76
C PHE A 153 -37.06 15.81 2.83
N PRO A 154 -37.41 14.56 2.45
CA PRO A 154 -36.43 13.47 2.40
C PRO A 154 -35.32 13.72 1.37
N ARG A 155 -35.69 14.25 0.19
CA ARG A 155 -34.72 14.67 -0.85
C ARG A 155 -33.79 15.76 -0.33
N TYR A 156 -34.33 16.74 0.38
CA TYR A 156 -33.57 17.81 1.03
C TYR A 156 -32.49 17.22 1.95
N LEU A 157 -32.90 16.38 2.90
CA LEU A 157 -31.99 15.78 3.89
C LEU A 157 -30.93 14.91 3.21
N ALA A 158 -31.32 14.08 2.24
CA ALA A 158 -30.39 13.24 1.50
C ALA A 158 -29.31 14.06 0.78
N CYS A 159 -29.67 15.19 0.17
CA CYS A 159 -28.72 16.04 -0.51
C CYS A 159 -27.74 16.73 0.46
N VAL A 160 -28.23 17.24 1.61
CA VAL A 160 -27.36 17.86 2.63
C VAL A 160 -26.40 16.83 3.21
N ILE A 161 -26.88 15.63 3.54
CA ILE A 161 -26.05 14.54 4.08
C ILE A 161 -24.97 14.14 3.06
N VAL A 162 -25.36 13.88 1.80
CA VAL A 162 -24.39 13.47 0.78
C VAL A 162 -23.38 14.57 0.48
N ALA A 163 -23.80 15.84 0.43
CA ALA A 163 -22.88 16.98 0.25
C ALA A 163 -21.84 17.05 1.40
N LEU A 164 -22.31 16.91 2.64
CA LEU A 164 -21.45 16.88 3.83
C LEU A 164 -20.47 15.72 3.78
N LEU A 165 -20.94 14.50 3.48
CA LEU A 165 -20.09 13.32 3.35
C LEU A 165 -19.00 13.51 2.28
N ILE A 166 -19.37 14.02 1.10
CA ILE A 166 -18.40 14.30 0.03
C ILE A 166 -17.37 15.33 0.49
N GLY A 167 -17.80 16.39 1.17
CA GLY A 167 -16.91 17.42 1.69
C GLY A 167 -15.96 16.97 2.80
N LEU A 168 -16.43 16.08 3.69
CA LEU A 168 -15.63 15.52 4.77
C LEU A 168 -14.59 14.52 4.26
N PHE A 169 -15.00 13.62 3.36
CA PHE A 169 -14.15 12.51 2.91
C PHE A 169 -13.29 12.86 1.69
N LYS A 170 -13.68 13.84 0.87
CA LYS A 170 -12.94 14.25 -0.34
C LYS A 170 -12.76 15.77 -0.49
N PRO A 171 -12.24 16.48 0.52
CA PRO A 171 -12.08 17.93 0.45
C PRO A 171 -11.05 18.38 -0.60
N GLY A 172 -10.10 17.52 -0.98
CA GLY A 172 -9.05 17.81 -1.97
C GLY A 172 -9.49 17.70 -3.44
N ASP A 173 -10.51 16.89 -3.74
CA ASP A 173 -10.89 16.52 -5.10
C ASP A 173 -11.81 17.58 -5.73
N LYS A 174 -11.34 18.27 -6.79
CA LYS A 174 -12.10 19.33 -7.48
C LYS A 174 -13.47 18.85 -7.98
N LEU A 175 -13.59 17.58 -8.35
CA LEU A 175 -14.82 17.00 -8.84
C LEU A 175 -15.83 16.73 -7.72
N ALA A 176 -15.33 16.19 -6.62
CA ALA A 176 -16.09 16.02 -5.39
C ALA A 176 -16.66 17.36 -4.90
N ARG A 177 -15.87 18.44 -4.98
CA ARG A 177 -16.33 19.80 -4.65
C ARG A 177 -17.53 20.24 -5.49
N LEU A 178 -17.44 20.10 -6.82
CA LEU A 178 -18.54 20.46 -7.74
C LEU A 178 -19.80 19.63 -7.47
N GLY A 179 -19.64 18.32 -7.20
CA GLY A 179 -20.76 17.45 -6.83
C GLY A 179 -21.44 17.87 -5.52
N ALA A 180 -20.65 18.16 -4.47
CA ALA A 180 -21.18 18.63 -3.19
C ALA A 180 -21.95 19.96 -3.33
N PHE A 181 -21.42 20.92 -4.11
CA PHE A 181 -22.13 22.16 -4.42
C PHE A 181 -23.45 21.91 -5.16
N ALA A 182 -23.47 21.01 -6.15
CA ALA A 182 -24.70 20.67 -6.86
C ALA A 182 -25.78 20.12 -5.90
N PHE A 183 -25.40 19.29 -4.93
CA PHE A 183 -26.34 18.76 -3.94
C PHE A 183 -26.88 19.83 -2.99
N LEU A 184 -26.05 20.78 -2.55
CA LEU A 184 -26.53 21.91 -1.76
C LEU A 184 -27.56 22.73 -2.55
N MET A 185 -27.35 22.97 -3.84
CA MET A 185 -28.33 23.68 -4.68
C MET A 185 -29.63 22.87 -4.87
N ILE A 186 -29.55 21.53 -4.96
CA ILE A 186 -30.73 20.66 -4.98
C ILE A 186 -31.49 20.73 -3.65
N ALA A 187 -30.76 20.69 -2.52
CA ALA A 187 -31.35 20.79 -1.20
C ALA A 187 -32.11 22.11 -1.07
N HIS A 188 -31.48 23.23 -1.46
CA HIS A 188 -32.11 24.55 -1.46
C HIS A 188 -33.42 24.53 -2.26
N GLN A 189 -33.39 24.02 -3.49
CA GLN A 189 -34.60 23.90 -4.32
C GLN A 189 -35.71 23.09 -3.62
N ALA A 190 -35.37 21.94 -3.03
CA ALA A 190 -36.35 21.06 -2.40
C ALA A 190 -37.03 21.72 -1.19
N ILE A 191 -36.28 22.40 -0.33
CA ILE A 191 -36.84 23.04 0.87
C ILE A 191 -37.69 24.26 0.53
N THR A 192 -37.33 24.99 -0.53
CA THR A 192 -38.11 26.14 -1.03
C THR A 192 -39.53 25.73 -1.45
N PHE A 193 -39.72 24.57 -2.09
CA PHE A 193 -41.05 24.06 -2.45
C PHE A 193 -41.95 23.75 -1.25
N THR A 194 -41.37 23.54 -0.07
CA THR A 194 -42.11 23.31 1.16
C THR A 194 -42.47 24.61 1.88
N ILE A 195 -41.59 25.62 1.84
CA ILE A 195 -41.75 26.87 2.59
C ILE A 195 -42.58 27.92 1.83
N ILE A 196 -42.40 28.07 0.51
CA ILE A 196 -43.11 29.10 -0.27
C ILE A 196 -44.63 29.13 -0.01
N PRO A 197 -45.35 27.99 0.06
CA PRO A 197 -46.80 28.00 0.29
C PRO A 197 -47.24 28.59 1.63
N ILE A 198 -46.33 28.75 2.60
CA ILE A 198 -46.62 29.27 3.94
C ILE A 198 -45.94 30.61 4.23
N MET A 199 -45.08 31.12 3.34
CA MET A 199 -44.34 32.38 3.54
C MET A 199 -45.25 33.60 3.75
N GLY A 200 -46.44 33.63 3.15
CA GLY A 200 -47.40 34.72 3.35
C GLY A 200 -47.82 34.92 4.81
N MET A 201 -47.67 33.89 5.64
CA MET A 201 -48.03 33.90 7.06
C MET A 201 -46.88 34.27 7.99
N PHE A 202 -45.66 34.41 7.47
CA PHE A 202 -44.45 34.62 8.26
C PHE A 202 -44.44 36.01 8.91
N SER A 203 -43.85 36.09 10.09
CA SER A 203 -43.46 37.37 10.69
C SER A 203 -42.43 38.09 9.81
N GLN A 204 -42.20 39.38 10.04
CA GLN A 204 -41.21 40.13 9.28
C GLN A 204 -39.80 39.52 9.40
N ALA A 205 -39.41 39.05 10.59
CA ALA A 205 -38.14 38.38 10.82
C ALA A 205 -38.04 37.01 10.13
N GLU A 206 -39.12 36.21 10.16
CA GLU A 206 -39.21 34.93 9.47
C GLU A 206 -39.14 35.11 7.94
N ASN A 207 -39.80 36.15 7.42
CA ASN A 207 -39.72 36.53 6.01
C ASN A 207 -38.29 36.94 5.63
N LEU A 208 -37.63 37.78 6.43
CA LEU A 208 -36.24 38.17 6.16
C LEU A 208 -35.31 36.95 6.11
N ALA A 209 -35.45 36.01 7.06
CA ALA A 209 -34.67 34.78 7.09
C ALA A 209 -34.94 33.88 5.87
N ALA A 210 -36.20 33.71 5.48
CA ALA A 210 -36.58 32.93 4.31
C ALA A 210 -36.09 33.58 2.99
N TYR A 211 -36.21 34.89 2.85
CA TYR A 211 -35.72 35.63 1.67
C TYR A 211 -34.20 35.62 1.58
N PHE A 212 -33.48 35.81 2.69
CA PHE A 212 -32.03 35.71 2.75
C PHE A 212 -31.54 34.36 2.22
N PHE A 213 -32.20 33.27 2.64
CA PHE A 213 -31.88 31.92 2.17
C PHE A 213 -32.20 31.73 0.67
N ILE A 214 -33.39 32.17 0.23
CA ILE A 214 -33.83 32.09 -1.18
C ILE A 214 -32.90 32.86 -2.13
N LEU A 215 -32.35 34.00 -1.68
CA LEU A 215 -31.45 34.85 -2.45
C LEU A 215 -30.02 34.29 -2.53
N ILE A 216 -29.49 33.79 -1.42
CA ILE A 216 -28.07 33.41 -1.31
C ILE A 216 -27.76 32.08 -2.00
N GLN A 217 -28.71 31.15 -2.07
CA GLN A 217 -28.43 29.78 -2.49
C GLN A 217 -29.15 29.37 -3.79
N GLY A 218 -29.28 30.34 -4.70
CA GLY A 218 -30.07 30.29 -5.92
C GLY A 218 -30.19 28.91 -6.57
N ALA A 219 -31.38 28.31 -6.47
CA ALA A 219 -31.75 27.08 -7.17
C ALA A 219 -31.44 27.18 -8.68
N ILE A 220 -31.48 28.39 -9.25
CA ILE A 220 -31.14 28.69 -10.64
C ILE A 220 -29.75 28.19 -11.02
N TRP A 221 -28.78 28.19 -10.10
CA TRP A 221 -27.41 27.73 -10.36
C TRP A 221 -27.25 26.21 -10.38
N PHE A 222 -28.27 25.45 -9.94
CA PHE A 222 -28.22 23.99 -9.97
C PHE A 222 -27.94 23.46 -11.37
N GLY A 223 -28.69 23.90 -12.38
CA GLY A 223 -28.60 23.36 -13.74
C GLY A 223 -27.18 23.43 -14.32
N PRO A 224 -26.54 24.61 -14.35
CA PRO A 224 -25.19 24.79 -14.84
C PRO A 224 -24.14 24.02 -14.02
N ILE A 225 -24.24 24.03 -12.68
CA ILE A 225 -23.29 23.34 -11.80
C ILE A 225 -23.41 21.83 -11.94
N ALA A 226 -24.64 21.30 -11.99
CA ALA A 226 -24.89 19.87 -12.18
C ALA A 226 -24.46 19.39 -13.57
N TYR A 227 -24.69 20.19 -14.61
CA TYR A 227 -24.16 19.93 -15.95
C TYR A 227 -22.63 19.92 -15.93
N HIS A 228 -21.98 20.92 -15.33
CA HIS A 228 -20.53 21.00 -15.26
C HIS A 228 -19.93 19.82 -14.50
N SER A 229 -20.54 19.44 -13.37
CA SER A 229 -20.16 18.26 -12.59
C SER A 229 -20.30 16.97 -13.42
N SER A 230 -21.40 16.84 -14.18
CA SER A 230 -21.65 15.69 -15.06
C SER A 230 -20.68 15.63 -16.23
N TYR A 231 -20.37 16.78 -16.84
CA TYR A 231 -19.44 16.88 -17.97
C TYR A 231 -18.02 16.57 -17.55
N ARG A 232 -17.64 16.94 -16.32
CA ARG A 232 -16.32 16.68 -15.76
C ARG A 232 -16.21 15.37 -15.00
N PHE A 233 -17.29 14.59 -14.88
CA PHE A 233 -17.42 13.44 -13.98
C PHE A 233 -16.24 12.44 -14.02
N GLN A 234 -15.53 12.31 -15.15
CA GLN A 234 -14.28 11.56 -15.23
C GLN A 234 -13.17 12.32 -15.96
N ASP A 235 -11.98 12.27 -15.36
CA ASP A 235 -10.73 12.70 -15.99
C ASP A 235 -10.38 11.79 -17.17
N GLY A 236 -9.95 12.38 -18.29
CA GLY A 236 -9.57 11.65 -19.51
C GLY A 236 -10.65 11.59 -20.59
N ILE A 237 -11.89 12.03 -20.34
CA ILE A 237 -12.90 12.19 -21.40
C ILE A 237 -12.51 13.40 -22.27
N PRO A 238 -12.35 13.26 -23.60
CA PRO A 238 -11.96 14.35 -24.47
C PRO A 238 -12.97 15.50 -24.42
N LYS A 239 -12.47 16.74 -24.34
CA LYS A 239 -13.30 17.94 -24.30
C LYS A 239 -13.79 18.26 -25.71
N GLY A 240 -15.10 18.13 -25.94
CA GLY A 240 -15.71 18.51 -27.22
C GLY A 240 -16.08 20.00 -27.22
N ARG A 241 -15.80 20.71 -28.33
CA ARG A 241 -16.13 22.14 -28.47
C ARG A 241 -17.60 22.44 -28.16
N PHE A 242 -18.51 21.64 -28.71
CA PHE A 242 -19.95 21.77 -28.49
C PHE A 242 -20.34 21.73 -26.99
N TRP A 243 -19.87 20.72 -26.24
CA TRP A 243 -20.22 20.54 -24.83
C TRP A 243 -19.66 21.65 -23.93
N THR A 244 -18.51 22.20 -24.28
CA THR A 244 -17.93 23.34 -23.57
C THR A 244 -18.69 24.64 -23.87
N ILE A 245 -19.11 24.88 -25.12
CA ILE A 245 -19.96 26.03 -25.47
C ILE A 245 -21.29 25.94 -24.74
N LEU A 246 -21.93 24.77 -24.74
CA LEU A 246 -23.18 24.51 -24.03
C LEU A 246 -23.02 24.79 -22.52
N GLN A 247 -21.90 24.43 -21.91
CA GLN A 247 -21.61 24.76 -20.51
C GLN A 247 -21.72 26.27 -20.25
N TRP A 248 -21.03 27.08 -21.07
CA TRP A 248 -21.02 28.54 -20.92
C TRP A 248 -22.38 29.16 -21.18
N LEU A 249 -23.13 28.65 -22.16
CA LEU A 249 -24.51 29.09 -22.42
C LEU A 249 -25.44 28.80 -21.22
N LEU A 250 -25.27 27.65 -20.56
CA LEU A 250 -26.04 27.33 -19.34
C LEU A 250 -25.67 28.27 -18.19
N TYR A 251 -24.38 28.56 -17.97
CA TYR A 251 -23.97 29.53 -16.94
C TYR A 251 -24.47 30.96 -17.25
N PHE A 252 -24.40 31.39 -18.51
CA PHE A 252 -24.90 32.70 -18.94
C PHE A 252 -26.42 32.82 -18.74
N SER A 253 -27.19 31.83 -19.18
CA SER A 253 -28.64 31.79 -18.95
C SER A 253 -28.99 31.74 -17.46
N GLY A 254 -28.24 30.98 -16.66
CA GLY A 254 -28.36 30.99 -15.20
C GLY A 254 -28.10 32.36 -14.57
N ALA A 255 -27.08 33.09 -15.03
CA ALA A 255 -26.78 34.44 -14.56
C ALA A 255 -27.90 35.43 -14.90
N VAL A 256 -28.44 35.37 -16.11
CA VAL A 256 -29.57 36.20 -16.56
C VAL A 256 -30.83 35.90 -15.73
N MET A 257 -31.13 34.62 -15.47
CA MET A 257 -32.25 34.23 -14.60
C MET A 257 -32.04 34.67 -13.15
N PHE A 258 -30.81 34.55 -12.63
CA PHE A 258 -30.47 34.99 -11.29
C PHE A 258 -30.64 36.50 -11.13
N LEU A 259 -30.16 37.30 -12.08
CA LEU A 259 -30.31 38.75 -12.06
C LEU A 259 -31.79 39.15 -12.05
N ASN A 260 -32.61 38.53 -12.90
CA ASN A 260 -34.05 38.78 -12.90
C ASN A 260 -34.69 38.40 -11.55
N ARG A 261 -34.34 37.25 -10.98
CA ARG A 261 -34.86 36.83 -9.67
C ARG A 261 -34.42 37.77 -8.55
N PHE A 262 -33.17 38.23 -8.59
CA PHE A 262 -32.61 39.17 -7.64
C PHE A 262 -33.39 40.49 -7.67
N VAL A 263 -33.52 41.10 -8.86
CA VAL A 263 -34.27 42.35 -9.06
C VAL A 263 -35.70 42.25 -8.55
N ILE A 264 -36.43 41.18 -8.90
CA ILE A 264 -37.82 40.99 -8.43
C ILE A 264 -37.86 40.85 -6.91
N THR A 265 -36.95 40.07 -6.31
CA THR A 265 -36.99 39.76 -4.88
C THR A 265 -36.58 40.97 -4.03
N THR A 266 -35.61 41.78 -4.47
CA THR A 266 -35.20 43.01 -3.78
C THR A 266 -36.22 44.12 -3.94
N ALA A 267 -36.80 44.28 -5.13
CA ALA A 267 -37.82 45.29 -5.38
C ALA A 267 -39.16 44.97 -4.67
N ALA A 268 -39.46 43.68 -4.47
CA ALA A 268 -40.64 43.21 -3.74
C ALA A 268 -40.65 43.55 -2.24
N GLN A 269 -39.54 44.03 -1.67
CA GLN A 269 -39.46 44.45 -0.26
C GLN A 269 -39.74 45.95 -0.03
N SER A 270 -40.02 46.73 -1.09
CA SER A 270 -40.35 48.16 -0.98
C SER A 270 -41.86 48.40 -0.79
N ILE A 271 -42.24 49.55 -0.20
CA ILE A 271 -43.66 49.96 -0.06
C ILE A 271 -44.33 50.15 -1.44
N SER A 272 -43.53 50.39 -2.49
CA SER A 272 -43.93 50.44 -3.91
C SER A 272 -43.88 49.09 -4.63
N ALA A 273 -43.70 47.95 -3.93
CA ALA A 273 -43.52 46.62 -4.52
C ALA A 273 -44.63 46.20 -5.49
N ILE A 274 -45.85 46.67 -5.24
CA ILE A 274 -47.02 46.43 -6.08
C ILE A 274 -46.89 47.17 -7.42
N GLN A 275 -46.55 48.46 -7.36
CA GLN A 275 -46.40 49.33 -8.52
C GLN A 275 -45.23 48.86 -9.40
N PHE A 276 -44.11 48.52 -8.77
CA PHE A 276 -42.96 47.91 -9.43
C PHE A 276 -43.32 46.59 -10.14
N ARG A 277 -44.03 45.67 -9.46
CA ARG A 277 -44.41 44.39 -10.09
C ARG A 277 -45.37 44.56 -11.25
N SER A 278 -46.28 45.53 -11.17
CA SER A 278 -47.16 45.89 -12.27
C SER A 278 -46.36 46.40 -13.48
N ASP A 279 -45.42 47.32 -13.27
CA ASP A 279 -44.62 47.91 -14.35
C ASP A 279 -43.63 46.90 -14.93
N TYR A 280 -43.14 45.98 -14.10
CA TYR A 280 -42.25 44.87 -14.48
C TYR A 280 -42.99 43.62 -15.00
N TYR A 281 -44.33 43.62 -15.03
CA TYR A 281 -45.13 42.43 -15.34
C TYR A 281 -44.81 41.81 -16.71
N GLY A 282 -44.59 42.64 -17.73
CA GLY A 282 -44.23 42.17 -19.07
C GLY A 282 -42.91 41.38 -19.05
N ALA A 283 -41.90 41.91 -18.35
CA ALA A 283 -40.63 41.23 -18.13
C ALA A 283 -40.84 39.97 -17.28
N GLU A 284 -41.57 40.04 -16.17
CA GLU A 284 -41.86 38.88 -15.30
C GLU A 284 -42.53 37.73 -16.07
N ARG A 285 -43.45 38.03 -16.99
CA ARG A 285 -44.10 37.02 -17.85
C ARG A 285 -43.11 36.39 -18.82
N ILE A 286 -42.29 37.19 -19.51
CA ILE A 286 -41.27 36.70 -20.45
C ILE A 286 -40.24 35.85 -19.71
N PHE A 287 -39.65 36.37 -18.63
CA PHE A 287 -38.69 35.67 -17.80
C PHE A 287 -39.30 34.43 -17.12
N GLY A 288 -40.58 34.46 -16.79
CA GLY A 288 -41.33 33.30 -16.31
C GLY A 288 -41.33 32.18 -17.35
N GLN A 289 -41.61 32.49 -18.62
CA GLN A 289 -41.54 31.51 -19.71
C GLN A 289 -40.12 31.02 -19.96
N ILE A 290 -39.14 31.93 -19.98
CA ILE A 290 -37.72 31.56 -20.13
C ILE A 290 -37.28 30.65 -18.99
N ASN A 291 -37.64 30.96 -17.74
CA ASN A 291 -37.33 30.12 -16.58
C ASN A 291 -37.94 28.73 -16.72
N ASN A 292 -39.17 28.60 -17.21
CA ASN A 292 -39.82 27.30 -17.41
C ASN A 292 -39.04 26.41 -18.40
N TRP A 293 -38.62 26.99 -19.53
CA TRP A 293 -37.81 26.28 -20.52
C TRP A 293 -36.38 26.04 -20.06
N TYR A 294 -35.78 26.99 -19.33
CA TYR A 294 -34.44 26.88 -18.78
C TYR A 294 -34.24 25.61 -17.95
N TRP A 295 -35.21 25.27 -17.08
CA TRP A 295 -35.15 24.04 -16.28
C TRP A 295 -35.17 22.78 -17.16
N ILE A 296 -36.01 22.76 -18.19
CA ILE A 296 -36.09 21.64 -19.14
C ILE A 296 -34.76 21.49 -19.89
N VAL A 297 -34.23 22.60 -20.42
CA VAL A 297 -32.96 22.63 -21.16
C VAL A 297 -31.80 22.14 -20.28
N CYS A 298 -31.75 22.56 -19.00
CA CYS A 298 -30.74 22.07 -18.06
C CYS A 298 -30.83 20.55 -17.86
N LEU A 299 -32.03 20.02 -17.60
CA LEU A 299 -32.24 18.59 -17.34
C LEU A 299 -31.93 17.74 -18.58
N VAL A 300 -32.34 18.18 -19.77
CA VAL A 300 -32.01 17.51 -21.05
C VAL A 300 -30.50 17.55 -21.30
N SER A 301 -29.85 18.69 -21.07
CA SER A 301 -28.40 18.83 -21.24
C SER A 301 -27.59 17.93 -20.31
N ILE A 302 -28.00 17.83 -19.04
CA ILE A 302 -27.40 16.91 -18.05
C ILE A 302 -27.57 15.46 -18.53
N SER A 303 -28.77 15.10 -18.97
CA SER A 303 -29.08 13.76 -19.47
C SER A 303 -28.23 13.38 -20.69
N ALA A 304 -28.11 14.30 -21.66
CA ALA A 304 -27.32 14.10 -22.86
C ALA A 304 -25.83 13.89 -22.56
N VAL A 305 -25.27 14.65 -21.61
CA VAL A 305 -23.88 14.47 -21.15
C VAL A 305 -23.67 13.13 -20.45
N LEU A 306 -24.60 12.70 -19.59
CA LEU A 306 -24.48 11.41 -18.90
C LEU A 306 -24.53 10.23 -19.89
N VAL A 307 -25.41 10.30 -20.89
CA VAL A 307 -25.48 9.31 -21.98
C VAL A 307 -24.17 9.29 -22.77
N ARG A 308 -23.65 10.47 -23.15
CA ARG A 308 -22.34 10.59 -23.81
C ARG A 308 -21.24 9.93 -22.97
N ASN A 309 -21.15 10.22 -21.68
CA ASN A 309 -20.12 9.66 -20.81
C ASN A 309 -20.20 8.12 -20.77
N ASN A 310 -21.41 7.55 -20.77
CA ASN A 310 -21.60 6.09 -20.81
C ASN A 310 -21.12 5.44 -22.12
N HIS A 311 -21.16 6.17 -23.24
CA HIS A 311 -20.64 5.70 -24.54
C HIS A 311 -19.13 5.87 -24.68
N VAL A 312 -18.55 6.94 -24.12
CA VAL A 312 -17.12 7.24 -24.28
C VAL A 312 -16.24 6.39 -23.36
N VAL A 313 -16.71 6.03 -22.16
CA VAL A 313 -15.92 5.31 -21.17
C VAL A 313 -15.86 3.80 -21.47
N ARG A 314 -14.65 3.30 -21.77
CA ARG A 314 -14.41 1.89 -22.14
C ARG A 314 -13.99 0.99 -20.97
N GLN A 315 -13.36 1.52 -19.93
CA GLN A 315 -12.88 0.72 -18.79
C GLN A 315 -14.05 0.15 -17.96
N PRO A 316 -14.06 -1.15 -17.59
CA PRO A 316 -15.21 -1.80 -16.94
C PRO A 316 -15.65 -1.13 -15.63
N ASP A 317 -14.71 -0.84 -14.73
CA ASP A 317 -14.99 -0.23 -13.42
C ASP A 317 -15.48 1.21 -13.52
N GLN A 318 -14.99 1.93 -14.52
CA GLN A 318 -15.42 3.30 -14.79
C GLN A 318 -16.80 3.31 -15.43
N ARG A 319 -17.08 2.37 -16.34
CA ARG A 319 -18.37 2.22 -17.01
C ARG A 319 -19.48 1.83 -16.06
N ARG A 320 -19.22 0.94 -15.08
CA ARG A 320 -20.19 0.58 -14.02
C ARG A 320 -20.62 1.81 -13.22
N ARG A 321 -19.66 2.66 -12.83
CA ARG A 321 -19.92 3.90 -12.08
C ARG A 321 -20.74 4.90 -12.89
N VAL A 322 -20.37 5.12 -14.14
CA VAL A 322 -21.11 6.02 -15.05
C VAL A 322 -22.53 5.51 -15.29
N ARG A 323 -22.72 4.19 -15.44
CA ARG A 323 -24.06 3.59 -15.56
C ARG A 323 -24.91 3.78 -14.30
N MET A 324 -24.33 3.62 -13.11
CA MET A 324 -25.07 3.85 -11.86
C MET A 324 -25.52 5.31 -11.73
N VAL A 325 -24.65 6.26 -12.07
CA VAL A 325 -24.99 7.69 -12.09
C VAL A 325 -26.04 7.99 -13.16
N LEU A 326 -25.89 7.42 -14.35
CA LEU A 326 -26.84 7.56 -15.46
C LEU A 326 -28.22 7.04 -15.06
N TYR A 327 -28.34 5.77 -14.66
CA TYR A 327 -29.63 5.18 -14.31
C TYR A 327 -30.24 5.83 -13.06
N GLY A 328 -29.43 6.06 -12.02
CA GLY A 328 -29.88 6.71 -10.79
C GLY A 328 -30.35 8.16 -10.99
N SER A 329 -29.85 8.85 -12.03
CA SER A 329 -30.33 10.18 -12.41
C SER A 329 -31.49 10.14 -13.40
N MET A 330 -31.51 9.21 -14.36
CA MET A 330 -32.54 9.15 -15.41
C MET A 330 -33.88 8.65 -14.91
N ILE A 331 -33.90 7.66 -14.02
CA ILE A 331 -35.13 7.08 -13.44
C ILE A 331 -36.04 8.18 -12.85
N PRO A 332 -35.54 9.13 -12.05
CA PRO A 332 -36.40 10.20 -11.53
C PRO A 332 -36.51 11.44 -12.43
N VAL A 333 -35.47 11.80 -13.20
CA VAL A 333 -35.47 13.03 -14.01
C VAL A 333 -36.37 12.91 -15.25
N LEU A 334 -36.41 11.76 -15.91
CA LEU A 334 -37.21 11.58 -17.13
C LEU A 334 -38.72 11.68 -16.86
N PRO A 335 -39.31 11.00 -15.85
CA PRO A 335 -40.71 11.19 -15.52
C PRO A 335 -41.02 12.64 -15.12
N GLN A 336 -40.14 13.28 -14.34
CA GLN A 336 -40.37 14.65 -13.90
C GLN A 336 -40.37 15.64 -15.08
N THR A 337 -39.44 15.49 -16.02
CA THR A 337 -39.39 16.30 -17.25
C THR A 337 -40.59 16.04 -18.14
N ALA A 338 -41.00 14.78 -18.32
CA ALA A 338 -42.17 14.42 -19.10
C ALA A 338 -43.46 15.01 -18.51
N ILE A 339 -43.69 14.89 -17.20
CA ILE A 339 -44.84 15.48 -16.50
C ILE A 339 -44.85 17.01 -16.67
N ALA A 340 -43.68 17.65 -16.54
CA ALA A 340 -43.56 19.10 -16.72
C ALA A 340 -43.92 19.51 -18.15
N VAL A 341 -43.38 18.83 -19.17
CA VAL A 341 -43.64 19.11 -20.59
C VAL A 341 -45.12 18.88 -20.93
N ILE A 342 -45.70 17.74 -20.54
CA ILE A 342 -47.12 17.42 -20.77
C ILE A 342 -48.00 18.48 -20.15
N ALA A 343 -47.78 18.83 -18.88
CA ALA A 343 -48.58 19.86 -18.21
C ALA A 343 -48.48 21.22 -18.94
N ARG A 344 -47.33 21.57 -19.52
CA ARG A 344 -47.18 22.82 -20.27
C ARG A 344 -47.83 22.80 -21.64
N ILE A 345 -47.68 21.71 -22.40
CA ILE A 345 -48.33 21.57 -23.70
C ILE A 345 -49.84 21.57 -23.53
N SER A 346 -50.36 20.84 -22.54
CA SER A 346 -51.79 20.84 -22.21
C SER A 346 -52.29 22.24 -21.84
N ALA A 347 -51.55 22.98 -21.01
CA ALA A 347 -51.92 24.35 -20.68
C ALA A 347 -51.90 25.28 -21.92
N ALA A 348 -50.87 25.18 -22.76
CA ALA A 348 -50.77 25.97 -24.00
C ALA A 348 -51.87 25.63 -25.01
N ALA A 349 -52.36 24.39 -25.01
CA ALA A 349 -53.48 23.93 -25.83
C ALA A 349 -54.87 24.26 -25.22
N GLY A 350 -54.93 25.02 -24.12
CA GLY A 350 -56.18 25.42 -23.46
C GLY A 350 -56.76 24.41 -22.46
N TYR A 351 -56.07 23.30 -22.20
CA TYR A 351 -56.44 22.30 -21.19
C TYR A 351 -55.82 22.59 -19.81
N GLU A 352 -56.03 23.81 -19.30
CA GLU A 352 -55.46 24.26 -18.01
C GLU A 352 -56.00 23.45 -16.81
N SER A 353 -57.26 23.00 -16.88
CA SER A 353 -57.87 22.16 -15.83
C SER A 353 -57.16 20.81 -15.68
N PHE A 354 -56.69 20.23 -16.80
CA PHE A 354 -55.92 19.00 -16.80
C PHE A 354 -54.51 19.23 -16.23
N ALA A 355 -53.85 20.30 -16.66
CA ALA A 355 -52.49 20.67 -16.22
C ALA A 355 -52.38 20.93 -14.70
N ASN A 356 -53.49 21.34 -14.08
CA ASN A 356 -53.62 21.62 -12.64
C ASN A 356 -54.44 20.55 -11.90
N SER A 357 -54.71 19.41 -12.53
CA SER A 357 -55.51 18.33 -11.93
C SER A 357 -54.78 17.67 -10.74
N ALA A 358 -55.57 17.05 -9.85
CA ALA A 358 -55.04 16.24 -8.75
C ALA A 358 -54.15 15.07 -9.25
N VAL A 359 -54.40 14.58 -10.48
CA VAL A 359 -53.60 13.52 -11.10
C VAL A 359 -52.19 14.01 -11.40
N ILE A 360 -52.06 15.15 -12.08
CA ILE A 360 -50.76 15.75 -12.39
C ILE A 360 -50.00 16.11 -11.11
N GLU A 361 -50.68 16.66 -10.09
CA GLU A 361 -50.04 16.94 -8.81
C GLU A 361 -49.56 15.67 -8.09
N THR A 362 -50.35 14.58 -8.12
CA THR A 362 -49.93 13.30 -7.54
C THR A 362 -48.69 12.74 -8.26
N LEU A 363 -48.66 12.82 -9.60
CA LEU A 363 -47.50 12.40 -10.40
C LEU A 363 -46.26 13.26 -10.11
N ARG A 364 -46.41 14.58 -9.96
CA ARG A 364 -45.32 15.48 -9.56
C ARG A 364 -44.74 15.08 -8.21
N LEU A 365 -45.58 14.85 -7.21
CA LEU A 365 -45.16 14.43 -5.86
C LEU A 365 -44.44 13.07 -5.89
N ALA A 366 -44.96 12.09 -6.62
CA ALA A 366 -44.31 10.79 -6.77
C ALA A 366 -42.92 10.91 -7.45
N SER A 367 -42.81 11.71 -8.51
CA SER A 367 -41.52 11.98 -9.17
C SER A 367 -40.53 12.73 -8.27
N ALA A 368 -41.02 13.64 -7.42
CA ALA A 368 -40.21 14.36 -6.46
C ALA A 368 -39.61 13.44 -5.37
N MET A 369 -40.35 12.42 -4.95
CA MET A 369 -39.82 11.38 -4.04
C MET A 369 -38.72 10.56 -4.71
N ALA A 370 -38.91 10.16 -5.98
CA ALA A 370 -37.94 9.39 -6.73
C ALA A 370 -36.59 10.14 -6.90
N MET A 371 -36.60 11.48 -6.87
CA MET A 371 -35.38 12.30 -6.96
C MET A 371 -34.39 12.07 -5.81
N ILE A 372 -34.76 11.35 -4.74
CA ILE A 372 -33.81 10.90 -3.71
C ILE A 372 -32.74 9.95 -4.27
N LEU A 373 -33.02 9.27 -5.40
CA LEU A 373 -32.06 8.38 -6.06
C LEU A 373 -30.85 9.13 -6.64
N VAL A 374 -31.01 10.42 -6.97
CA VAL A 374 -29.94 11.26 -7.52
C VAL A 374 -28.77 11.43 -6.53
N PRO A 375 -28.96 11.99 -5.31
CA PRO A 375 -27.87 12.12 -4.36
C PRO A 375 -27.30 10.76 -3.91
N ILE A 376 -28.13 9.70 -3.83
CA ILE A 376 -27.65 8.37 -3.43
C ILE A 376 -26.70 7.78 -4.49
N SER A 377 -27.12 7.77 -5.75
CA SER A 377 -26.34 7.19 -6.86
C SER A 377 -25.02 7.95 -7.10
N TRP A 378 -25.07 9.27 -7.06
CA TRP A 378 -23.89 10.12 -7.19
C TRP A 378 -22.98 10.09 -5.98
N GLY A 379 -23.53 10.15 -4.77
CA GLY A 379 -22.78 10.04 -3.52
C GLY A 379 -21.99 8.73 -3.49
N TYR A 380 -22.63 7.63 -3.89
CA TYR A 380 -21.97 6.36 -4.07
C TYR A 380 -20.83 6.45 -5.11
N ALA A 381 -21.09 6.99 -6.29
CA ALA A 381 -20.11 7.03 -7.36
C ALA A 381 -18.90 7.95 -7.09
N ILE A 382 -19.08 9.06 -6.37
CA ILE A 382 -18.02 10.02 -6.00
C ILE A 382 -17.18 9.49 -4.84
N LEU A 383 -17.82 9.05 -3.75
CA LEU A 383 -17.11 8.60 -2.54
C LEU A 383 -16.32 7.31 -2.79
N ASN A 384 -16.78 6.47 -3.72
CA ASN A 384 -16.17 5.17 -3.99
C ASN A 384 -14.90 5.21 -4.86
N ARG A 385 -14.34 6.40 -5.20
CA ARG A 385 -13.22 6.48 -6.17
C ARG A 385 -11.85 6.04 -5.61
N GLN A 386 -11.52 6.24 -4.33
CA GLN A 386 -10.14 6.03 -3.79
C GLN A 386 -10.06 5.92 -2.25
N VAL A 387 -11.15 5.62 -1.53
CA VAL A 387 -11.06 5.42 -0.07
C VAL A 387 -10.66 3.96 0.17
N TYR A 388 -9.41 3.64 -0.17
CA TYR A 388 -8.84 2.29 -0.03
C TYR A 388 -8.41 1.93 1.41
N ASP A 389 -8.81 2.70 2.44
CA ASP A 389 -8.50 2.29 3.84
C ASP A 389 -9.61 2.51 4.88
N ILE A 390 -10.80 2.98 4.49
CA ILE A 390 -11.93 3.13 5.44
C ILE A 390 -13.27 2.62 4.84
N GLN A 391 -13.23 2.02 3.64
CA GLN A 391 -14.45 1.61 2.93
C GLN A 391 -15.15 0.38 3.48
N VAL A 392 -14.52 -0.39 4.37
CA VAL A 392 -15.19 -1.53 5.02
C VAL A 392 -15.91 -1.10 6.29
N VAL A 393 -15.33 -0.20 7.10
CA VAL A 393 -15.90 0.12 8.41
C VAL A 393 -17.08 1.09 8.31
N ILE A 394 -16.98 2.21 7.59
CA ILE A 394 -18.04 3.23 7.63
C ILE A 394 -19.25 2.88 6.74
N ARG A 395 -19.03 2.29 5.56
CA ARG A 395 -20.14 1.87 4.68
C ARG A 395 -20.96 0.75 5.30
N ARG A 396 -20.31 -0.24 5.92
CA ARG A 396 -20.99 -1.37 6.58
C ARG A 396 -21.54 -0.97 7.94
N SER A 397 -20.87 -0.11 8.71
CA SER A 397 -21.42 0.38 10.00
C SER A 397 -22.64 1.27 9.82
N VAL A 398 -22.69 2.13 8.79
CA VAL A 398 -23.88 2.95 8.50
C VAL A 398 -25.01 2.10 7.90
N GLN A 399 -24.72 1.15 7.01
CA GLN A 399 -25.73 0.21 6.48
C GLN A 399 -26.23 -0.75 7.55
N TYR A 400 -25.37 -1.17 8.48
CA TYR A 400 -25.72 -1.99 9.64
C TYR A 400 -26.51 -1.20 10.68
N LEU A 401 -26.10 0.04 11.02
CA LEU A 401 -26.87 0.92 11.88
C LEU A 401 -28.25 1.23 11.28
N LEU A 402 -28.31 1.47 9.97
CA LEU A 402 -29.58 1.66 9.26
C LEU A 402 -30.40 0.36 9.22
N ALA A 403 -29.82 -0.82 8.96
CA ALA A 403 -30.56 -2.08 8.94
C ALA A 403 -31.04 -2.51 10.35
N ARG A 404 -30.16 -2.37 11.35
CA ARG A 404 -30.44 -2.67 12.77
C ARG A 404 -31.46 -1.70 13.37
N ASN A 405 -31.36 -0.41 13.03
CA ASN A 405 -32.33 0.59 13.49
C ASN A 405 -33.57 0.65 12.60
N ALA A 406 -33.55 0.21 11.34
CA ALA A 406 -34.75 0.09 10.50
C ALA A 406 -35.70 -0.97 11.05
N LEU A 407 -35.18 -2.09 11.55
CA LEU A 407 -36.02 -3.08 12.24
C LEU A 407 -36.66 -2.47 13.50
N ARG A 408 -35.93 -1.67 14.27
CA ARG A 408 -36.47 -0.94 15.44
C ARG A 408 -37.50 0.13 15.03
N LEU A 409 -37.26 0.86 13.95
CA LEU A 409 -38.18 1.87 13.41
C LEU A 409 -39.45 1.23 12.85
N PHE A 410 -39.31 0.08 12.18
CA PHE A 410 -40.40 -0.75 11.67
C PHE A 410 -41.25 -1.32 12.81
N LEU A 411 -40.62 -1.72 13.92
CA LEU A 411 -41.32 -2.14 15.15
C LEU A 411 -41.94 -0.98 15.94
N ALA A 412 -41.43 0.26 15.78
CA ALA A 412 -41.96 1.46 16.42
C ALA A 412 -43.16 2.07 15.66
N LEU A 413 -43.23 1.88 14.33
CA LEU A 413 -44.30 2.41 13.47
C LEU A 413 -45.73 2.03 13.92
N PRO A 414 -46.05 0.78 14.30
CA PRO A 414 -47.38 0.41 14.81
C PRO A 414 -47.70 1.10 16.14
N ILE A 415 -46.71 1.26 17.02
CA ILE A 415 -46.87 1.92 18.32
C ILE A 415 -47.16 3.41 18.10
N ILE A 416 -46.40 4.07 17.23
CA ILE A 416 -46.60 5.47 16.85
C ILE A 416 -47.96 5.65 16.17
N ALA A 417 -48.36 4.73 15.31
CA ALA A 417 -49.67 4.74 14.64
C ALA A 417 -50.82 4.62 15.63
N VAL A 418 -50.75 3.71 16.60
CA VAL A 418 -51.75 3.56 17.66
C VAL A 418 -51.78 4.81 18.55
N LEU A 419 -50.62 5.34 18.95
CA LEU A 419 -50.52 6.61 19.69
C LEU A 419 -51.13 7.78 18.91
N TYR A 420 -50.88 7.87 17.61
CA TYR A 420 -51.48 8.91 16.76
C TYR A 420 -53.00 8.79 16.73
N VAL A 421 -53.54 7.58 16.59
CA VAL A 421 -54.99 7.36 16.59
C VAL A 421 -55.58 7.69 17.97
N VAL A 422 -54.95 7.30 19.07
CA VAL A 422 -55.40 7.63 20.44
C VAL A 422 -55.35 9.13 20.71
N VAL A 423 -54.31 9.84 20.26
CA VAL A 423 -54.16 11.29 20.45
C VAL A 423 -55.11 12.09 19.55
N THR A 424 -55.33 11.64 18.32
CA THR A 424 -56.22 12.34 17.37
C THR A 424 -57.70 12.02 17.57
N LYS A 425 -58.02 10.93 18.28
CA LYS A 425 -59.38 10.48 18.61
C LYS A 425 -59.51 10.21 20.11
N SER A 426 -59.07 11.18 20.91
CA SER A 426 -59.09 11.11 22.37
C SER A 426 -60.49 11.18 22.99
N ASP A 427 -61.49 11.51 22.18
CA ASP A 427 -62.90 11.65 22.51
C ASP A 427 -63.68 10.32 22.50
N ARG A 428 -63.08 9.22 22.01
CA ARG A 428 -63.74 7.93 21.83
C ARG A 428 -63.36 6.91 22.91
N SER A 429 -64.29 6.01 23.20
CA SER A 429 -64.03 4.90 24.12
C SER A 429 -63.05 3.89 23.52
N LEU A 430 -62.29 3.20 24.38
CA LEU A 430 -61.26 2.22 23.97
C LEU A 430 -61.83 1.11 23.08
N ARG A 431 -63.10 0.72 23.31
CA ARG A 431 -63.84 -0.27 22.50
C ARG A 431 -64.14 0.25 21.09
N GLU A 432 -64.53 1.51 20.96
CA GLU A 432 -64.81 2.14 19.65
C GLU A 432 -63.55 2.37 18.83
N LEU A 433 -62.43 2.72 19.49
CA LEU A 433 -61.12 2.82 18.87
C LEU A 433 -60.64 1.49 18.29
N LEU A 434 -60.87 0.39 19.02
CA LEU A 434 -60.57 -0.97 18.56
C LEU A 434 -61.41 -1.37 17.33
N ILE A 435 -62.71 -1.07 17.35
CA ILE A 435 -63.59 -1.32 16.19
C ILE A 435 -63.14 -0.48 14.98
N TYR A 436 -62.76 0.77 15.19
CA TYR A 436 -62.24 1.66 14.15
C TYR A 436 -60.92 1.13 13.52
N LEU A 437 -60.00 0.63 14.34
CA LEU A 437 -58.74 0.03 13.89
C LEU A 437 -58.96 -1.30 13.13
N LEU A 438 -59.95 -2.11 13.52
CA LEU A 438 -60.25 -3.40 12.89
C LEU A 438 -61.02 -3.27 11.57
N TYR A 439 -62.02 -2.39 11.48
CA TYR A 439 -62.94 -2.32 10.34
C TYR A 439 -62.65 -1.17 9.36
N ASP A 440 -62.27 0.02 9.85
CA ASP A 440 -62.25 1.23 9.01
C ASP A 440 -60.85 1.56 8.44
N LYS A 441 -59.79 0.98 9.02
CA LYS A 441 -58.39 1.19 8.61
C LYS A 441 -57.54 -0.10 8.66
N PRO A 442 -57.79 -1.09 7.78
CA PRO A 442 -57.13 -2.40 7.81
C PRO A 442 -55.59 -2.34 7.67
N ALA A 443 -55.04 -1.24 7.12
CA ALA A 443 -53.61 -1.01 7.02
C ALA A 443 -52.89 -1.02 8.39
N TYR A 444 -53.54 -0.61 9.47
CA TYR A 444 -52.94 -0.64 10.82
C TYR A 444 -52.89 -2.06 11.39
N LEU A 445 -53.89 -2.89 11.10
CA LEU A 445 -53.87 -4.31 11.45
C LEU A 445 -52.72 -5.03 10.74
N VAL A 446 -52.48 -4.72 9.46
CA VAL A 446 -51.33 -5.23 8.70
C VAL A 446 -50.00 -4.80 9.32
N LEU A 447 -49.88 -3.54 9.80
CA LEU A 447 -48.68 -3.07 10.49
C LEU A 447 -48.45 -3.78 11.83
N ILE A 448 -49.51 -4.05 12.61
CA ILE A 448 -49.43 -4.77 13.88
C ILE A 448 -49.04 -6.24 13.64
N ILE A 449 -49.64 -6.90 12.64
CA ILE A 449 -49.29 -8.27 12.25
C ILE A 449 -47.84 -8.33 11.72
N ALA A 450 -47.45 -7.39 10.87
CA ALA A 450 -46.09 -7.31 10.34
C ALA A 450 -45.05 -7.06 11.44
N ALA A 451 -45.39 -6.28 12.47
CA ALA A 451 -44.53 -6.08 13.63
C ALA A 451 -44.47 -7.32 14.54
N GLY A 452 -45.59 -8.04 14.70
CA GLY A 452 -45.63 -9.34 15.38
C GLY A 452 -44.73 -10.38 14.70
N ILE A 453 -44.84 -10.51 13.38
CA ILE A 453 -43.96 -11.36 12.55
C ILE A 453 -42.51 -10.89 12.67
N GLY A 454 -42.27 -9.57 12.60
CA GLY A 454 -40.95 -8.98 12.76
C GLY A 454 -40.29 -9.26 14.12
N LEU A 455 -41.07 -9.35 15.20
CA LEU A 455 -40.60 -9.74 16.53
C LEU A 455 -40.27 -11.23 16.61
N ILE A 456 -41.12 -12.09 16.06
CA ILE A 456 -40.93 -13.55 16.04
C ILE A 456 -39.65 -13.92 15.27
N PHE A 457 -39.42 -13.28 14.13
CA PHE A 457 -38.24 -13.55 13.29
C PHE A 457 -37.06 -12.64 13.56
N ARG A 458 -37.13 -11.78 14.59
CA ARG A 458 -36.10 -10.76 14.89
C ARG A 458 -34.69 -11.36 14.94
N ASN A 459 -34.50 -12.43 15.70
CA ASN A 459 -33.16 -13.04 15.86
C ASN A 459 -32.67 -13.66 14.55
N ARG A 460 -33.56 -14.35 13.80
CA ARG A 460 -33.25 -14.92 12.47
C ARG A 460 -32.90 -13.85 11.44
N ILE A 461 -33.63 -12.74 11.42
CA ILE A 461 -33.40 -11.61 10.51
C ILE A 461 -32.10 -10.89 10.90
N GLN A 462 -31.84 -10.68 12.20
CA GLN A 462 -30.58 -10.12 12.67
C GLN A 462 -29.40 -11.01 12.27
N GLU A 463 -29.48 -12.32 12.47
CA GLU A 463 -28.45 -13.26 12.04
C GLU A 463 -28.28 -13.31 10.52
N TRP A 464 -29.36 -13.20 9.75
CA TRP A 464 -29.30 -13.15 8.29
C TRP A 464 -28.69 -11.84 7.78
N ILE A 465 -29.00 -10.70 8.42
CA ILE A 465 -28.35 -9.40 8.17
C ILE A 465 -26.86 -9.48 8.52
N ASP A 466 -26.51 -10.04 9.68
CA ASP A 466 -25.12 -10.20 10.11
C ASP A 466 -24.34 -11.09 9.13
N ARG A 467 -24.95 -12.20 8.65
CA ARG A 467 -24.36 -13.06 7.60
C ARG A 467 -24.18 -12.32 6.27
N ARG A 468 -25.16 -11.51 5.85
CA ARG A 468 -25.17 -10.82 4.55
C ARG A 468 -24.25 -9.60 4.50
N PHE A 469 -23.98 -8.95 5.62
CA PHE A 469 -23.18 -7.71 5.67
C PHE A 469 -21.77 -7.88 6.26
N PHE A 470 -21.49 -8.90 7.08
CA PHE A 470 -20.23 -8.98 7.83
C PHE A 470 -19.25 -10.11 7.49
N ARG A 471 -19.56 -11.06 6.59
CA ARG A 471 -18.60 -12.17 6.34
C ARG A 471 -17.43 -11.90 5.40
N GLU A 472 -17.50 -10.98 4.43
CA GLU A 472 -16.46 -10.96 3.38
C GLU A 472 -15.32 -9.93 3.51
N ALA A 473 -15.39 -8.92 4.40
CA ALA A 473 -14.32 -7.89 4.43
C ALA A 473 -13.89 -7.40 5.82
N TYR A 474 -14.72 -7.55 6.86
CA TYR A 474 -14.24 -7.36 8.24
C TYR A 474 -13.32 -8.52 8.65
N GLN A 475 -13.49 -9.66 8.00
CA GLN A 475 -12.66 -10.84 8.21
C GLN A 475 -11.33 -10.74 7.45
N GLN A 476 -11.19 -10.11 6.28
CA GLN A 476 -9.91 -10.13 5.56
C GLN A 476 -8.79 -9.37 6.30
N ASP A 477 -8.95 -8.11 6.68
CA ASP A 477 -7.87 -7.36 7.37
C ASP A 477 -7.60 -7.86 8.80
N LYS A 478 -8.63 -8.36 9.49
CA LYS A 478 -8.49 -8.94 10.84
C LYS A 478 -7.86 -10.34 10.77
N ILE A 479 -8.31 -11.17 9.82
CA ILE A 479 -7.70 -12.48 9.54
C ILE A 479 -6.25 -12.26 9.15
N LEU A 480 -5.88 -11.27 8.33
CA LEU A 480 -4.48 -11.07 7.91
C LEU A 480 -3.56 -10.59 9.04
N ARG A 481 -4.07 -9.74 9.95
CA ARG A 481 -3.33 -9.37 11.17
C ARG A 481 -3.20 -10.55 12.13
N GLU A 482 -4.29 -11.27 12.37
CA GLU A 482 -4.28 -12.52 13.15
C GLU A 482 -3.39 -13.58 12.47
N LEU A 483 -3.35 -13.64 11.14
CA LEU A 483 -2.55 -14.59 10.36
C LEU A 483 -1.07 -14.24 10.49
N SER A 484 -0.70 -12.96 10.36
CA SER A 484 0.68 -12.52 10.58
C SER A 484 1.14 -12.82 12.01
N GLU A 485 0.25 -12.66 12.99
CA GLU A 485 0.52 -13.01 14.40
C GLU A 485 0.54 -14.52 14.67
N GLU A 486 -0.31 -15.32 14.02
CA GLU A 486 -0.38 -16.78 14.16
C GLU A 486 0.76 -17.46 13.41
N VAL A 487 1.09 -17.01 12.20
CA VAL A 487 2.21 -17.52 11.39
C VAL A 487 3.54 -17.29 12.11
N ARG A 488 3.70 -16.17 12.84
CA ARG A 488 4.87 -15.92 13.70
C ARG A 488 5.01 -16.92 14.86
N LYS A 489 3.95 -17.63 15.25
CA LYS A 489 3.93 -18.59 16.36
C LYS A 489 4.14 -20.05 15.92
N LEU A 490 4.27 -20.31 14.62
CA LEU A 490 4.40 -21.67 14.10
C LEU A 490 5.87 -22.12 14.09
N ASP A 491 6.11 -23.30 14.68
CA ASP A 491 7.43 -23.93 14.74
C ASP A 491 7.56 -25.15 13.79
N SER A 492 6.60 -25.38 12.87
CA SER A 492 6.65 -26.51 11.93
C SER A 492 6.13 -26.19 10.52
N MET A 493 6.81 -26.76 9.53
CA MET A 493 6.55 -26.59 8.10
C MET A 493 5.15 -27.04 7.65
N SER A 494 4.72 -28.21 8.09
CA SER A 494 3.40 -28.76 7.77
C SER A 494 2.26 -28.00 8.45
N GLY A 495 2.50 -27.46 9.65
CA GLY A 495 1.55 -26.58 10.35
C GLY A 495 1.36 -25.24 9.64
N MET A 496 2.45 -24.66 9.14
CA MET A 496 2.43 -23.41 8.36
C MET A 496 1.66 -23.55 7.06
N ALA A 497 2.01 -24.53 6.23
CA ALA A 497 1.37 -24.74 4.93
C ALA A 497 -0.14 -24.98 5.09
N ARG A 498 -0.55 -25.73 6.13
CA ARG A 498 -1.97 -26.01 6.40
C ARG A 498 -2.73 -24.77 6.89
N LEU A 499 -2.16 -24.01 7.83
CA LEU A 499 -2.83 -22.83 8.38
C LEU A 499 -3.00 -21.74 7.31
N VAL A 500 -1.92 -21.42 6.61
CA VAL A 500 -1.91 -20.42 5.53
C VAL A 500 -2.90 -20.80 4.45
N SER A 501 -2.87 -22.06 3.98
CA SER A 501 -3.74 -22.50 2.90
C SER A 501 -5.21 -22.54 3.34
N GLN A 502 -5.52 -23.00 4.55
CA GLN A 502 -6.89 -22.96 5.10
C GLN A 502 -7.42 -21.53 5.15
N LYS A 503 -6.57 -20.56 5.48
CA LYS A 503 -6.97 -19.15 5.62
C LYS A 503 -7.13 -18.46 4.27
N VAL A 504 -6.30 -18.80 3.28
CA VAL A 504 -6.48 -18.41 1.88
C VAL A 504 -7.77 -19.01 1.32
N GLU A 505 -8.08 -20.27 1.63
CA GLU A 505 -9.36 -20.91 1.28
C GLU A 505 -10.59 -20.24 1.92
N GLU A 506 -10.49 -19.88 3.21
CA GLU A 506 -11.53 -19.16 3.95
C GLU A 506 -11.74 -17.72 3.42
N ALA A 507 -10.66 -17.05 2.97
CA ALA A 507 -10.70 -15.63 2.59
C ALA A 507 -11.05 -15.38 1.11
N LEU A 508 -10.62 -16.26 0.20
CA LEU A 508 -10.75 -16.06 -1.25
C LEU A 508 -11.63 -17.11 -1.95
N HIS A 509 -11.97 -18.20 -1.26
CA HIS A 509 -12.79 -19.31 -1.78
C HIS A 509 -12.41 -19.78 -3.20
N PRO A 510 -11.13 -20.10 -3.47
CA PRO A 510 -10.75 -20.76 -4.72
C PRO A 510 -11.40 -22.14 -4.83
N GLU A 511 -11.61 -22.63 -6.05
CA GLU A 511 -12.03 -24.01 -6.30
C GLU A 511 -10.93 -25.01 -5.90
N HIS A 512 -9.68 -24.68 -6.25
CA HIS A 512 -8.48 -25.45 -5.92
C HIS A 512 -7.35 -24.51 -5.47
N LEU A 513 -6.57 -24.94 -4.48
CA LEU A 513 -5.39 -24.25 -3.98
C LEU A 513 -4.27 -25.28 -3.83
N TYR A 514 -3.12 -24.98 -4.45
CA TYR A 514 -1.90 -25.75 -4.31
C TYR A 514 -0.77 -24.85 -3.81
N MET A 515 -0.04 -25.33 -2.80
CA MET A 515 1.13 -24.65 -2.27
C MET A 515 2.35 -25.55 -2.45
N PHE A 516 3.33 -25.06 -3.19
CA PHE A 516 4.59 -25.71 -3.48
C PHE A 516 5.74 -24.96 -2.79
N TYR A 517 6.71 -25.68 -2.24
CA TYR A 517 7.90 -25.10 -1.61
C TYR A 517 9.15 -25.86 -2.02
N LEU A 518 10.32 -25.22 -1.90
CA LEU A 518 11.61 -25.83 -2.21
C LEU A 518 11.97 -26.90 -1.16
N GLU A 519 12.53 -28.04 -1.56
CA GLU A 519 12.99 -29.10 -0.64
C GLU A 519 14.53 -29.06 -0.47
N GLU A 520 15.07 -29.50 0.66
CA GLU A 520 16.50 -29.28 1.01
C GLU A 520 17.50 -30.01 0.11
N ASP A 521 17.13 -31.17 -0.44
CA ASP A 521 18.05 -32.04 -1.21
C ASP A 521 17.87 -31.93 -2.72
N LYS A 522 16.85 -31.20 -3.21
CA LYS A 522 16.51 -31.08 -4.63
C LYS A 522 15.95 -29.69 -4.89
N ARG A 523 16.37 -29.03 -5.97
CA ARG A 523 15.78 -27.75 -6.42
C ARG A 523 14.36 -27.89 -7.01
N ASP A 524 13.75 -29.06 -6.84
CA ASP A 524 12.35 -29.30 -7.16
C ASP A 524 11.46 -28.62 -6.11
N LEU A 525 10.32 -28.06 -6.54
CA LEU A 525 9.29 -27.66 -5.59
C LEU A 525 8.40 -28.87 -5.28
N SER A 526 8.31 -29.25 -4.02
CA SER A 526 7.38 -30.29 -3.57
C SER A 526 6.08 -29.71 -3.05
N LEU A 527 4.99 -30.46 -3.24
CA LEU A 527 3.67 -30.04 -2.79
C LEU A 527 3.56 -30.10 -1.26
N GLY A 528 3.40 -28.92 -0.65
CA GLY A 528 3.14 -28.77 0.78
C GLY A 528 1.69 -28.90 1.18
N TYR A 529 0.79 -28.45 0.30
CA TYR A 529 -0.65 -28.47 0.57
C TYR A 529 -1.44 -28.50 -0.73
N SER A 530 -2.56 -29.25 -0.73
CA SER A 530 -3.56 -29.23 -1.79
C SER A 530 -4.97 -29.28 -1.21
N THR A 531 -5.89 -28.49 -1.76
CA THR A 531 -7.32 -28.61 -1.49
C THR A 531 -7.80 -30.05 -1.78
N GLY A 532 -8.44 -30.69 -0.80
CA GLY A 532 -8.97 -32.06 -0.94
C GLY A 532 -7.97 -33.20 -0.65
N GLY A 533 -6.73 -32.90 -0.26
CA GLY A 533 -5.77 -33.88 0.28
C GLY A 533 -5.26 -34.94 -0.71
N THR A 534 -5.60 -34.83 -1.99
CA THR A 534 -5.16 -35.73 -3.05
C THR A 534 -3.97 -35.09 -3.77
N GLY A 535 -2.77 -35.68 -3.63
CA GLY A 535 -1.60 -35.21 -4.40
C GLY A 535 -0.24 -35.16 -3.69
N ARG A 536 -0.03 -35.88 -2.57
CA ARG A 536 1.24 -35.88 -1.80
C ARG A 536 2.53 -36.16 -2.59
N GLU A 537 2.44 -36.58 -3.85
CA GLU A 537 3.58 -36.89 -4.74
C GLU A 537 3.78 -35.90 -5.90
N LEU A 538 2.97 -34.84 -6.00
CA LEU A 538 3.15 -33.80 -7.04
C LEU A 538 4.42 -32.98 -6.76
N ARG A 539 5.23 -32.81 -7.80
CA ARG A 539 6.46 -32.00 -7.79
C ARG A 539 6.56 -31.14 -9.03
N ILE A 540 7.18 -29.98 -8.90
CA ILE A 540 7.59 -29.12 -10.02
C ILE A 540 9.10 -29.28 -10.16
N PRO A 541 9.58 -29.97 -11.20
CA PRO A 541 11.00 -30.15 -11.48
C PRO A 541 11.73 -28.81 -11.68
N GLU A 542 13.01 -28.72 -11.30
CA GLU A 542 13.84 -27.53 -11.54
C GLU A 542 13.88 -27.11 -13.03
N GLU A 543 13.77 -28.08 -13.94
CA GLU A 543 13.84 -27.87 -15.39
C GLU A 543 12.63 -27.14 -16.00
N TYR A 544 11.56 -26.93 -15.24
CA TYR A 544 10.37 -26.23 -15.72
C TYR A 544 10.65 -24.74 -15.93
N GLU A 545 10.37 -24.24 -17.13
CA GLU A 545 10.58 -22.83 -17.49
C GLU A 545 9.68 -21.91 -16.64
N LEU A 546 8.56 -22.43 -16.13
CA LEU A 546 7.70 -21.77 -15.14
C LEU A 546 8.49 -21.17 -13.98
N LEU A 547 9.45 -21.91 -13.40
CA LEU A 547 10.23 -21.44 -12.26
C LEU A 547 11.06 -20.21 -12.62
N ARG A 548 11.70 -20.22 -13.80
CA ARG A 548 12.52 -19.10 -14.30
C ARG A 548 11.68 -17.87 -14.60
N VAL A 549 10.49 -18.06 -15.19
CA VAL A 549 9.56 -16.96 -15.45
C VAL A 549 9.10 -16.34 -14.13
N MET A 550 8.74 -17.16 -13.13
CA MET A 550 8.29 -16.66 -11.83
C MET A 550 9.41 -15.96 -11.03
N GLU A 551 10.66 -16.43 -11.15
CA GLU A 551 11.82 -15.78 -10.53
C GLU A 551 12.06 -14.36 -11.09
N HIS A 552 11.84 -14.16 -12.38
CA HIS A 552 11.91 -12.83 -13.00
C HIS A 552 10.65 -11.99 -12.72
N GLN A 553 9.49 -12.62 -12.74
CA GLN A 553 8.19 -11.99 -12.69
C GLN A 553 7.68 -12.02 -11.25
N ARG A 554 8.23 -11.12 -10.43
CA ARG A 554 8.05 -10.98 -8.96
C ARG A 554 6.63 -10.66 -8.47
N ARG A 555 5.59 -10.92 -9.27
CA ARG A 555 4.18 -10.64 -8.94
C ARG A 555 3.28 -11.72 -9.50
N SER A 556 2.11 -11.85 -8.90
CA SER A 556 1.08 -12.77 -9.36
C SER A 556 0.70 -12.58 -10.84
N LEU A 557 0.47 -13.70 -11.51
CA LEU A 557 0.18 -13.80 -12.93
C LEU A 557 -1.11 -14.56 -13.19
N ASP A 558 -1.91 -14.01 -14.09
CA ASP A 558 -3.12 -14.68 -14.56
C ASP A 558 -2.76 -15.83 -15.50
N PHE A 559 -3.51 -16.93 -15.38
CA PHE A 559 -3.52 -18.03 -16.33
C PHE A 559 -4.86 -18.02 -17.09
N PRO A 560 -4.87 -18.13 -18.43
CA PRO A 560 -3.73 -18.34 -19.33
C PRO A 560 -2.80 -17.12 -19.43
N LEU A 561 -1.50 -17.40 -19.53
CA LEU A 561 -0.45 -16.38 -19.56
C LEU A 561 -0.53 -15.53 -20.85
N PRO A 562 -0.18 -14.24 -20.80
CA PRO A 562 -0.09 -13.40 -21.99
C PRO A 562 1.00 -13.91 -22.94
N ALA A 563 0.78 -13.83 -24.26
CA ALA A 563 1.60 -14.42 -25.33
C ALA A 563 3.12 -14.10 -25.34
N ARG A 564 3.59 -13.22 -24.45
CA ARG A 564 5.01 -12.89 -24.25
C ARG A 564 5.73 -13.84 -23.28
N ALA A 565 5.00 -14.53 -22.40
CA ALA A 565 5.57 -15.56 -21.53
C ALA A 565 5.63 -16.88 -22.31
N LYS A 566 6.83 -17.24 -22.81
CA LYS A 566 7.04 -18.48 -23.56
C LYS A 566 7.22 -19.65 -22.58
N LEU A 567 6.12 -20.30 -22.18
CA LEU A 567 6.19 -21.61 -21.51
C LEU A 567 6.04 -22.74 -22.54
N PRO A 568 6.73 -23.88 -22.37
CA PRO A 568 6.48 -25.09 -23.14
C PRO A 568 5.02 -25.55 -23.04
N GLN A 569 4.47 -26.10 -24.13
CA GLN A 569 3.06 -26.52 -24.18
C GLN A 569 2.73 -27.57 -23.10
N GLN A 570 3.67 -28.46 -22.80
CA GLN A 570 3.54 -29.48 -21.75
C GLN A 570 3.30 -28.85 -20.35
N GLU A 571 3.96 -27.72 -20.04
CA GLU A 571 3.77 -27.02 -18.76
C GLU A 571 2.43 -26.27 -18.72
N LEU A 572 2.00 -25.68 -19.85
CA LEU A 572 0.70 -25.04 -19.98
C LEU A 572 -0.44 -26.05 -19.79
N ASP A 573 -0.33 -27.22 -20.42
CA ASP A 573 -1.31 -28.30 -20.29
C ASP A 573 -1.34 -28.84 -18.85
N TRP A 574 -0.18 -28.93 -18.18
CA TRP A 574 -0.09 -29.30 -16.78
C TRP A 574 -0.77 -28.28 -15.85
N LEU A 575 -0.47 -26.98 -16.01
CA LEU A 575 -1.12 -25.90 -15.23
C LEU A 575 -2.64 -25.86 -15.45
N ALA A 576 -3.09 -26.09 -16.69
CA ALA A 576 -4.50 -26.20 -17.04
C ALA A 576 -5.16 -27.43 -16.41
N SER A 577 -4.46 -28.57 -16.36
CA SER A 577 -4.96 -29.80 -15.72
C SER A 577 -5.19 -29.66 -14.21
N MET A 578 -4.43 -28.77 -13.56
CA MET A 578 -4.62 -28.40 -12.15
C MET A 578 -5.70 -27.32 -11.94
N GLY A 579 -6.36 -26.87 -13.01
CA GLY A 579 -7.39 -25.84 -12.94
C GLY A 579 -6.86 -24.45 -12.54
N THR A 580 -5.57 -24.17 -12.79
CA THR A 580 -4.92 -22.93 -12.36
C THR A 580 -5.53 -21.71 -13.06
N SER A 581 -5.82 -20.65 -12.31
CA SER A 581 -6.27 -19.35 -12.81
C SER A 581 -5.34 -18.21 -12.40
N LEU A 582 -4.63 -18.36 -11.28
CA LEU A 582 -3.65 -17.38 -10.78
C LEU A 582 -2.42 -18.11 -10.23
N ILE A 583 -1.24 -17.64 -10.62
CA ILE A 583 0.06 -18.14 -10.16
C ILE A 583 0.68 -17.04 -9.30
N VAL A 584 1.05 -17.32 -8.06
CA VAL A 584 1.64 -16.35 -7.13
C VAL A 584 3.03 -16.83 -6.70
N PRO A 585 4.10 -16.05 -6.99
CA PRO A 585 5.44 -16.38 -6.54
C PRO A 585 5.62 -16.08 -5.05
N MET A 586 6.29 -16.98 -4.33
CA MET A 586 6.74 -16.74 -2.96
C MET A 586 8.23 -16.42 -2.99
N ASN A 587 8.58 -15.15 -2.83
CA ASN A 587 9.96 -14.70 -2.91
C ASN A 587 10.54 -14.45 -1.51
N GLY A 588 11.71 -15.03 -1.29
CA GLY A 588 12.49 -14.90 -0.07
C GLY A 588 13.01 -13.48 0.19
N SER A 589 13.66 -13.31 1.34
CA SER A 589 14.27 -12.04 1.74
C SER A 589 15.42 -11.61 0.80
N ASP A 590 16.05 -12.56 0.13
CA ASP A 590 17.07 -12.38 -0.91
C ASP A 590 16.49 -12.25 -2.33
N HIS A 591 15.16 -12.12 -2.44
CA HIS A 591 14.40 -12.09 -3.69
C HIS A 591 14.47 -13.36 -4.53
N ARG A 592 14.85 -14.51 -3.96
CA ARG A 592 14.83 -15.80 -4.65
C ARG A 592 13.49 -16.49 -4.49
N LEU A 593 13.10 -17.26 -5.50
CA LEU A 593 11.86 -18.03 -5.44
C LEU A 593 12.01 -19.16 -4.42
N THR A 594 11.19 -19.12 -3.36
CA THR A 594 11.17 -20.14 -2.29
C THR A 594 9.97 -21.09 -2.40
N GLY A 595 8.94 -20.69 -3.16
CA GLY A 595 7.74 -21.46 -3.39
C GLY A 595 6.79 -20.85 -4.41
N LEU A 596 5.70 -21.56 -4.70
CA LEU A 596 4.61 -21.13 -5.58
C LEU A 596 3.26 -21.44 -4.96
N LEU A 597 2.33 -20.49 -5.10
CA LEU A 597 0.92 -20.69 -4.80
C LEU A 597 0.14 -20.71 -6.12
N LEU A 598 -0.56 -21.80 -6.39
CA LEU A 598 -1.43 -21.95 -7.56
C LEU A 598 -2.88 -21.96 -7.11
N LEU A 599 -3.66 -20.99 -7.61
CA LEU A 599 -5.06 -20.86 -7.27
C LEU A 599 -5.92 -21.09 -8.50
N GLY A 600 -6.97 -21.91 -8.35
CA GLY A 600 -8.02 -22.06 -9.34
C GLY A 600 -9.00 -20.88 -9.35
N PRO A 601 -10.05 -20.93 -10.19
CA PRO A 601 -11.04 -19.86 -10.25
C PRO A 601 -11.76 -19.73 -8.90
N LYS A 602 -12.25 -18.53 -8.59
CA LYS A 602 -13.07 -18.34 -7.39
C LYS A 602 -14.41 -19.05 -7.60
N LYS A 603 -14.94 -19.68 -6.55
CA LYS A 603 -16.29 -20.27 -6.54
C LYS A 603 -17.41 -19.25 -6.83
N SER A 604 -17.12 -17.96 -6.72
CA SER A 604 -18.02 -16.87 -7.07
C SER A 604 -18.01 -16.48 -8.56
N GLU A 605 -17.21 -17.17 -9.39
CA GLU A 605 -16.98 -16.91 -10.81
C GLU A 605 -16.39 -15.52 -11.13
N ALA A 606 -16.02 -14.74 -10.10
CA ALA A 606 -15.39 -13.44 -10.26
C ALA A 606 -13.87 -13.57 -10.43
N PRO A 607 -13.23 -12.79 -11.32
CA PRO A 607 -11.78 -12.78 -11.46
C PRO A 607 -11.10 -12.25 -10.18
N TYR A 608 -9.86 -12.65 -9.94
CA TYR A 608 -9.02 -12.08 -8.88
C TYR A 608 -8.82 -10.58 -9.11
N SER A 609 -9.22 -9.77 -8.14
CA SER A 609 -9.10 -8.33 -8.21
C SER A 609 -7.66 -7.87 -7.97
N GLY A 610 -7.32 -6.64 -8.35
CA GLY A 610 -5.98 -6.08 -8.11
C GLY A 610 -5.62 -6.02 -6.61
N SER A 611 -6.61 -5.85 -5.73
CA SER A 611 -6.42 -5.94 -4.28
C SER A 611 -6.17 -7.36 -3.79
N ASP A 612 -6.84 -8.36 -4.36
CA ASP A 612 -6.58 -9.77 -4.02
C ASP A 612 -5.15 -10.15 -4.38
N ARG A 613 -4.66 -9.69 -5.54
CA ARG A 613 -3.30 -9.91 -6.01
C ARG A 613 -2.26 -9.27 -5.10
N GLN A 614 -2.43 -7.99 -4.76
CA GLN A 614 -1.51 -7.31 -3.83
C GLN A 614 -1.47 -7.98 -2.46
N LEU A 615 -2.62 -8.44 -1.97
CA LEU A 615 -2.74 -9.18 -0.72
C LEU A 615 -2.03 -10.54 -0.81
N LEU A 616 -2.27 -11.29 -1.88
CA LEU A 616 -1.63 -12.58 -2.13
C LEU A 616 -0.12 -12.45 -2.31
N ASP A 617 0.36 -11.44 -3.04
CA ASP A 617 1.78 -11.14 -3.21
C ASP A 617 2.41 -10.83 -1.84
N SER A 618 1.79 -9.93 -1.05
CA SER A 618 2.29 -9.56 0.29
C SER A 618 2.28 -10.74 1.27
N LEU A 619 1.27 -11.60 1.16
CA LEU A 619 1.15 -12.81 1.96
C LEU A 619 2.22 -13.82 1.56
N ALA A 620 2.44 -14.02 0.26
CA ALA A 620 3.48 -14.90 -0.29
C ALA A 620 4.88 -14.48 0.18
N ASP A 621 5.18 -13.17 0.19
CA ASP A 621 6.43 -12.63 0.72
C ASP A 621 6.59 -12.93 2.23
N GLN A 622 5.53 -12.75 3.04
CA GLN A 622 5.57 -13.06 4.47
C GLN A 622 5.74 -14.56 4.74
N ILE A 623 5.06 -15.42 3.97
CA ILE A 623 5.20 -16.87 4.09
C ILE A 623 6.63 -17.28 3.73
N ALA A 624 7.22 -16.70 2.68
CA ALA A 624 8.60 -16.98 2.28
C ALA A 624 9.60 -16.65 3.41
N ILE A 625 9.45 -15.49 4.06
CA ILE A 625 10.29 -15.09 5.21
C ILE A 625 10.13 -16.07 6.38
N VAL A 626 8.91 -16.51 6.67
CA VAL A 626 8.65 -17.43 7.79
C VAL A 626 9.15 -18.84 7.47
N TYR A 627 8.99 -19.27 6.22
CA TYR A 627 9.56 -20.50 5.67
C TYR A 627 11.09 -20.52 5.86
N GLU A 628 11.79 -19.45 5.46
CA GLU A 628 13.23 -19.30 5.69
C GLU A 628 13.59 -19.42 7.18
N ASN A 629 12.83 -18.77 8.06
CA ASN A 629 13.08 -18.80 9.50
C ASN A 629 12.84 -20.18 10.13
N VAL A 630 11.75 -20.87 9.78
CA VAL A 630 11.46 -22.23 10.28
C VAL A 630 12.51 -23.21 9.76
N ARG A 631 12.89 -23.11 8.48
CA ARG A 631 13.97 -23.90 7.89
C ARG A 631 15.32 -23.67 8.60
N LEU A 632 15.67 -22.41 8.87
CA LEU A 632 16.89 -22.08 9.62
C LEU A 632 16.87 -22.66 11.03
N LYS A 633 15.73 -22.59 11.74
CA LYS A 633 15.57 -23.20 13.07
C LYS A 633 15.70 -24.72 13.02
N GLU A 634 15.08 -25.39 12.04
CA GLU A 634 15.18 -26.85 11.87
C GLU A 634 16.62 -27.28 11.58
N ARG A 635 17.35 -26.52 10.74
CA ARG A 635 18.77 -26.73 10.48
C ARG A 635 19.61 -26.56 11.76
N VAL A 636 19.42 -25.47 12.51
CA VAL A 636 20.13 -25.23 13.79
C VAL A 636 19.78 -26.31 14.82
N ALA A 637 18.53 -26.78 14.87
CA ALA A 637 18.12 -27.84 15.78
C ALA A 637 18.68 -29.22 15.37
N ARG A 638 18.85 -29.48 14.07
CA ARG A 638 19.52 -30.67 13.53
C ARG A 638 21.01 -30.63 13.88
N ASP A 639 21.67 -29.50 13.65
CA ASP A 639 23.09 -29.28 13.99
C ASP A 639 23.32 -29.43 15.50
N ARG A 640 22.44 -28.87 16.34
CA ARG A 640 22.48 -29.06 17.80
C ARG A 640 22.27 -30.51 18.22
N ARG A 641 21.38 -31.26 17.55
CA ARG A 641 21.16 -32.69 17.83
C ARG A 641 22.39 -33.51 17.47
N ILE A 642 22.98 -33.26 16.30
CA ILE A 642 24.25 -33.89 15.89
C ILE A 642 25.34 -33.55 16.91
N GLN A 643 25.46 -32.28 17.30
CA GLN A 643 26.43 -31.85 18.31
C GLN A 643 26.20 -32.53 19.67
N HIS A 644 24.94 -32.64 20.12
CA HIS A 644 24.60 -33.30 21.38
C HIS A 644 24.85 -34.82 21.33
N GLU A 645 24.55 -35.45 20.20
CA GLU A 645 24.81 -36.87 19.97
C GLU A 645 26.33 -37.16 19.94
N VAL A 646 27.11 -36.31 19.27
CA VAL A 646 28.58 -36.38 19.28
C VAL A 646 29.14 -36.19 20.70
N LEU A 647 28.67 -35.18 21.44
CA LEU A 647 29.09 -34.94 22.83
C LEU A 647 28.74 -36.12 23.75
N SER A 648 27.57 -36.73 23.59
CA SER A 648 27.14 -37.89 24.38
C SER A 648 28.00 -39.15 24.12
N ARG A 649 28.46 -39.34 22.88
CA ARG A 649 29.38 -40.44 22.52
C ARG A 649 30.79 -40.21 23.08
N VAL A 650 31.20 -38.96 23.24
CA VAL A 650 32.49 -38.56 23.82
C VAL A 650 32.52 -38.74 25.35
N GLU A 651 31.42 -38.41 26.06
CA GLU A 651 31.28 -38.64 27.50
C GLU A 651 31.36 -40.13 27.86
N GLN A 652 30.79 -41.02 27.03
CA GLN A 652 30.86 -42.48 27.23
C GLN A 652 32.29 -43.05 27.15
N ARG A 653 33.24 -42.35 26.54
CA ARG A 653 34.62 -42.83 26.29
C ARG A 653 35.67 -42.33 27.31
N LYS A 654 35.28 -41.62 28.38
CA LYS A 654 36.22 -41.02 29.39
C LYS A 654 37.34 -40.18 28.78
N ILE A 655 37.00 -39.38 27.78
CA ILE A 655 37.94 -38.52 27.04
C ILE A 655 38.19 -37.23 27.85
N ASN A 656 39.44 -36.87 28.12
CA ASN A 656 39.80 -35.63 28.82
C ASN A 656 39.72 -34.43 27.86
N LEU A 657 38.55 -33.81 27.82
CA LEU A 657 38.25 -32.73 26.91
C LEU A 657 39.00 -31.45 27.28
N LEU A 658 39.56 -30.81 26.25
CA LEU A 658 40.19 -29.51 26.32
C LEU A 658 39.18 -28.45 26.78
N LYS A 659 39.55 -27.67 27.79
CA LYS A 659 38.86 -26.42 28.11
C LYS A 659 39.81 -25.24 27.97
N GLU A 660 39.28 -24.12 27.53
CA GLU A 660 40.04 -22.89 27.27
C GLU A 660 39.56 -21.76 28.17
N CYS A 661 40.49 -20.96 28.69
CA CYS A 661 40.10 -19.70 29.30
C CYS A 661 39.84 -18.65 28.21
N PRO A 662 38.67 -18.00 28.17
CA PRO A 662 38.37 -16.98 27.16
C PRO A 662 39.15 -15.66 27.35
N LYS A 663 39.92 -15.52 28.44
CA LYS A 663 40.66 -14.30 28.79
C LYS A 663 42.17 -14.42 28.61
N CYS A 664 42.77 -15.56 28.98
CA CYS A 664 44.22 -15.77 28.89
C CYS A 664 44.64 -16.79 27.82
N ASP A 665 43.68 -17.38 27.12
CA ASP A 665 43.84 -18.38 26.05
C ASP A 665 44.53 -19.69 26.47
N ARG A 666 44.84 -19.89 27.76
CA ARG A 666 45.45 -21.12 28.26
C ARG A 666 44.47 -22.28 28.24
N CYS A 667 45.03 -23.45 27.98
CA CYS A 667 44.32 -24.73 27.84
C CYS A 667 44.46 -25.57 29.12
N TYR A 668 43.34 -26.11 29.61
CA TYR A 668 43.22 -26.87 30.84
C TYR A 668 42.48 -28.20 30.61
N ASP A 669 42.61 -29.12 31.57
CA ASP A 669 41.89 -30.40 31.59
C ASP A 669 40.40 -30.20 31.87
N SER A 670 39.56 -31.14 31.44
CA SER A 670 38.11 -31.09 31.67
C SER A 670 37.73 -31.05 33.15
N SER A 671 38.61 -31.52 34.04
CA SER A 671 38.41 -31.49 35.50
C SER A 671 38.38 -30.08 36.07
N GLU A 672 39.07 -29.14 35.43
CA GLU A 672 39.09 -27.74 35.85
C GLU A 672 37.81 -27.03 35.38
N LYS A 673 37.17 -26.29 36.29
CA LYS A 673 35.98 -25.47 35.96
C LYS A 673 36.33 -24.00 35.82
N ILE A 674 37.34 -23.55 36.54
CA ILE A 674 37.73 -22.15 36.67
C ILE A 674 39.20 -22.05 36.34
N CYS A 675 39.58 -21.01 35.59
CA CYS A 675 40.97 -20.71 35.27
C CYS A 675 41.76 -20.38 36.56
N PRO A 676 42.85 -21.12 36.87
CA PRO A 676 43.68 -20.85 38.04
C PRO A 676 44.39 -19.49 37.98
N ASP A 677 44.64 -18.96 36.77
CA ASP A 677 45.43 -17.75 36.57
C ASP A 677 44.58 -16.46 36.69
N ASP A 678 43.30 -16.50 36.29
CA ASP A 678 42.46 -15.28 36.22
C ASP A 678 41.02 -15.45 36.74
N GLN A 679 40.68 -16.63 37.29
CA GLN A 679 39.38 -16.98 37.86
C GLN A 679 38.18 -16.94 36.89
N THR A 680 38.43 -16.94 35.58
CA THR A 680 37.37 -16.99 34.57
C THR A 680 36.85 -18.42 34.39
N GLU A 681 35.54 -18.58 34.13
CA GLU A 681 34.97 -19.90 33.82
C GLU A 681 35.55 -20.44 32.50
N LEU A 682 36.01 -21.69 32.53
CA LEU A 682 36.65 -22.34 31.39
C LEU A 682 35.60 -22.86 30.41
N GLN A 683 35.81 -22.64 29.11
CA GLN A 683 34.87 -22.99 28.05
C GLN A 683 35.34 -24.19 27.22
N LEU A 684 34.39 -25.05 26.86
CA LEU A 684 34.60 -26.12 25.87
C LEU A 684 34.24 -25.57 24.48
N SER A 685 35.26 -25.23 23.69
CA SER A 685 35.09 -24.64 22.37
C SER A 685 35.09 -25.67 21.24
N LEU A 686 35.97 -26.67 21.34
CA LEU A 686 36.08 -27.79 20.42
C LEU A 686 36.12 -29.10 21.24
N PRO A 687 35.39 -30.15 20.83
CA PRO A 687 35.37 -31.43 21.52
C PRO A 687 36.64 -32.23 21.21
N VAL A 688 37.80 -31.77 21.71
CA VAL A 688 39.13 -32.31 21.40
C VAL A 688 39.83 -32.64 22.71
N GLU A 689 40.69 -33.66 22.71
CA GLU A 689 41.51 -34.00 23.87
C GLU A 689 42.59 -32.95 24.14
N ARG A 690 42.90 -32.71 25.43
CA ARG A 690 44.04 -31.84 25.77
C ARG A 690 45.37 -32.38 25.25
N THR A 691 45.51 -33.70 25.15
CA THR A 691 46.68 -34.35 24.55
C THR A 691 46.29 -35.15 23.33
N VAL A 692 46.55 -34.61 22.14
CA VAL A 692 46.22 -35.26 20.88
C VAL A 692 47.18 -36.44 20.62
N GLU A 693 46.60 -37.61 20.34
CA GLU A 693 47.29 -38.91 20.17
C GLU A 693 48.26 -39.27 21.32
N GLY A 694 48.04 -38.74 22.53
CA GLY A 694 48.95 -38.93 23.65
C GLY A 694 50.36 -38.34 23.42
N ARG A 695 50.56 -37.51 22.39
CA ARG A 695 51.85 -36.94 22.01
C ARG A 695 51.89 -35.42 22.06
N TYR A 696 50.86 -34.76 21.55
CA TYR A 696 50.84 -33.31 21.42
C TYR A 696 49.97 -32.69 22.50
N LYS A 697 50.58 -32.12 23.54
CA LYS A 697 49.86 -31.49 24.64
C LYS A 697 49.54 -30.04 24.28
N LEU A 698 48.25 -29.71 24.15
CA LEU A 698 47.76 -28.39 23.83
C LEU A 698 47.89 -27.47 25.07
N ASN A 699 48.64 -26.38 24.94
CA ASN A 699 49.01 -25.50 26.05
C ASN A 699 48.26 -24.17 26.00
N LYS A 700 48.15 -23.56 24.82
CA LYS A 700 47.55 -22.24 24.64
C LYS A 700 46.92 -22.10 23.26
N LEU A 701 45.74 -21.52 23.17
CA LEU A 701 45.13 -21.11 21.91
C LEU A 701 45.90 -19.90 21.35
N ILE A 702 46.42 -20.01 20.13
CA ILE A 702 47.19 -18.94 19.46
C ILE A 702 46.49 -18.35 18.24
N GLY A 703 45.44 -19.00 17.74
CA GLY A 703 44.59 -18.44 16.70
C GLY A 703 43.31 -19.23 16.54
N ARG A 704 42.20 -18.54 16.27
CA ARG A 704 40.92 -19.17 15.98
C ARG A 704 40.36 -18.63 14.67
N GLY A 705 39.98 -19.53 13.77
CA GLY A 705 39.47 -19.19 12.44
C GLY A 705 38.18 -19.94 12.10
N GLY A 706 37.60 -19.62 10.93
CA GLY A 706 36.33 -20.19 10.49
C GLY A 706 36.36 -21.69 10.18
N MET A 707 37.52 -22.35 10.20
CA MET A 707 37.71 -23.78 9.88
C MET A 707 38.26 -24.61 11.05
N GLY A 708 38.61 -23.96 12.17
CA GLY A 708 39.27 -24.63 13.28
C GLY A 708 40.05 -23.69 14.21
N ALA A 709 40.87 -24.27 15.07
CA ALA A 709 41.68 -23.56 16.06
C ALA A 709 43.14 -24.00 15.97
N VAL A 710 44.08 -23.08 16.20
CA VAL A 710 45.52 -23.31 16.23
C VAL A 710 45.99 -23.13 17.66
N TYR A 711 46.71 -24.12 18.16
CA TYR A 711 47.23 -24.16 19.52
C TYR A 711 48.75 -24.20 19.52
N GLU A 712 49.36 -23.46 20.42
CA GLU A 712 50.71 -23.76 20.88
C GLU A 712 50.66 -25.05 21.69
N ALA A 713 51.52 -26.00 21.35
CA ALA A 713 51.56 -27.32 21.97
C ALA A 713 52.99 -27.80 22.18
N SER A 714 53.15 -28.75 23.11
CA SER A 714 54.41 -29.45 23.33
C SER A 714 54.34 -30.83 22.67
N ASP A 715 55.29 -31.12 21.78
CA ASP A 715 55.55 -32.49 21.32
C ASP A 715 56.29 -33.23 22.44
N LEU A 716 55.58 -34.06 23.19
CA LEU A 716 56.10 -34.76 24.37
C LEU A 716 57.17 -35.81 24.03
N ARG A 717 57.26 -36.26 22.77
CA ARG A 717 58.26 -37.23 22.33
C ARG A 717 59.57 -36.58 21.93
N LEU A 718 59.50 -35.47 21.18
CA LEU A 718 60.67 -34.75 20.70
C LEU A 718 61.08 -33.57 21.60
N ASN A 719 60.29 -33.30 22.64
CA ASN A 719 60.49 -32.21 23.61
C ASN A 719 60.72 -30.84 22.95
N ARG A 720 59.84 -30.48 22.02
CA ARG A 720 59.87 -29.20 21.29
C ARG A 720 58.51 -28.53 21.27
N GLY A 721 58.50 -27.20 21.14
CA GLY A 721 57.29 -26.43 20.86
C GLY A 721 56.84 -26.61 19.41
N VAL A 722 55.55 -26.82 19.21
CA VAL A 722 54.90 -26.96 17.90
C VAL A 722 53.60 -26.17 17.88
N ALA A 723 53.15 -25.78 16.69
CA ALA A 723 51.79 -25.29 16.50
C ALA A 723 50.92 -26.46 15.99
N VAL A 724 49.74 -26.65 16.59
CA VAL A 724 48.81 -27.72 16.23
C VAL A 724 47.51 -27.09 15.80
N LYS A 725 47.18 -27.22 14.51
CA LYS A 725 45.91 -26.78 13.95
C LYS A 725 44.91 -27.93 14.00
N ILE A 726 43.82 -27.71 14.72
CA ILE A 726 42.71 -28.65 14.88
C ILE A 726 41.56 -28.22 13.97
N LEU A 727 41.08 -29.16 13.16
CA LEU A 727 39.94 -28.99 12.26
C LEU A 727 38.77 -29.84 12.79
N GLY A 728 37.65 -29.19 13.10
CA GLY A 728 36.47 -29.85 13.69
C GLY A 728 35.65 -30.69 12.69
N SER A 729 34.80 -31.59 13.22
CA SER A 729 33.98 -32.52 12.44
C SER A 729 33.06 -31.87 11.41
N SER A 730 32.60 -30.64 11.65
CA SER A 730 31.72 -29.85 10.76
C SER A 730 32.32 -29.61 9.37
N PHE A 731 33.63 -29.77 9.20
CA PHE A 731 34.36 -29.58 7.94
C PHE A 731 34.64 -30.89 7.19
N PHE A 732 34.36 -32.04 7.81
CA PHE A 732 34.61 -33.37 7.25
C PHE A 732 33.28 -34.11 7.04
N GLY A 733 32.47 -33.65 6.08
CA GLY A 733 31.17 -34.26 5.76
C GLY A 733 31.22 -35.64 5.09
N ASN A 734 32.41 -36.18 4.75
CA ASN A 734 32.60 -37.45 4.04
C ASN A 734 34.05 -37.96 4.24
N GLN A 735 34.28 -39.29 4.24
CA GLN A 735 35.63 -39.90 4.15
C GLN A 735 36.49 -39.35 3.00
N GLU A 736 35.87 -38.88 1.91
CA GLU A 736 36.57 -38.25 0.79
C GLU A 736 37.22 -36.91 1.16
N ALA A 737 36.57 -36.11 2.01
CA ALA A 737 37.14 -34.87 2.55
C ALA A 737 38.41 -35.14 3.37
N GLN A 738 38.38 -36.20 4.18
CA GLN A 738 39.51 -36.62 5.00
C GLN A 738 40.68 -37.16 4.15
N ARG A 739 40.39 -37.92 3.09
CA ARG A 739 41.42 -38.40 2.13
C ARG A 739 42.09 -37.25 1.39
N ARG A 740 41.34 -36.20 1.01
CA ARG A 740 41.89 -35.01 0.35
C ARG A 740 42.74 -34.17 1.30
N PHE A 741 42.27 -33.94 2.54
CA PHE A 741 43.07 -33.34 3.60
C PHE A 741 44.41 -34.05 3.78
N GLN A 742 44.40 -35.39 3.84
CA GLN A 742 45.63 -36.19 3.93
C GLN A 742 46.55 -36.00 2.72
N ARG A 743 46.01 -35.99 1.49
CA ARG A 743 46.80 -35.76 0.26
C ARG A 743 47.45 -34.38 0.26
N GLU A 744 46.73 -33.34 0.68
CA GLU A 744 47.23 -31.96 0.70
C GLU A 744 48.20 -31.70 1.85
N ALA A 745 47.98 -32.30 3.03
CA ALA A 745 48.94 -32.28 4.12
C ALA A 745 50.25 -32.99 3.72
N GLN A 746 50.16 -34.13 3.02
CA GLN A 746 51.33 -34.82 2.46
C GLN A 746 52.05 -33.99 1.41
N ALA A 747 51.32 -33.31 0.52
CA ALA A 747 51.90 -32.43 -0.48
C ALA A 747 52.63 -31.25 0.18
N SER A 748 52.00 -30.61 1.16
CA SER A 748 52.57 -29.50 1.94
C SER A 748 53.81 -29.92 2.74
N ALA A 749 53.82 -31.14 3.30
CA ALA A 749 54.98 -31.67 4.03
C ALA A 749 56.20 -31.95 3.14
N ARG A 750 56.02 -32.07 1.82
CA ARG A 750 57.13 -32.23 0.86
C ARG A 750 57.78 -30.90 0.47
N LEU A 751 57.11 -29.77 0.75
CA LEU A 751 57.67 -28.44 0.49
C LEU A 751 58.73 -28.13 1.55
N ASN A 752 60.00 -28.10 1.13
CA ASN A 752 61.10 -27.64 1.96
C ASN A 752 61.68 -26.35 1.40
N HIS A 753 61.12 -25.22 1.83
CA HIS A 753 61.58 -23.88 1.45
C HIS A 753 61.69 -23.01 2.71
N PRO A 754 62.73 -22.15 2.85
CA PRO A 754 62.90 -21.31 4.04
C PRO A 754 61.68 -20.42 4.32
N ASN A 755 61.02 -19.93 3.27
CA ASN A 755 59.84 -19.06 3.34
C ASN A 755 58.49 -19.80 3.32
N VAL A 756 58.46 -21.11 3.57
CA VAL A 756 57.24 -21.92 3.75
C VAL A 756 57.23 -22.48 5.16
N VAL A 757 56.05 -22.51 5.81
CA VAL A 757 55.89 -23.14 7.12
C VAL A 757 56.13 -24.65 7.02
N ARG A 758 56.97 -25.18 7.90
CA ARG A 758 57.26 -26.62 7.95
C ARG A 758 56.12 -27.38 8.62
N VAL A 759 55.59 -28.38 7.91
CA VAL A 759 54.65 -29.36 8.45
C VAL A 759 55.45 -30.55 8.99
N TYR A 760 55.22 -30.90 10.25
CA TYR A 760 55.90 -32.01 10.93
C TYR A 760 55.09 -33.30 10.98
N ASP A 761 53.77 -33.19 11.08
CA ASP A 761 52.89 -34.35 11.27
C ASP A 761 51.44 -34.00 10.91
N TYR A 762 50.62 -34.99 10.63
CA TYR A 762 49.17 -34.85 10.44
C TYR A 762 48.47 -36.15 10.83
N GLY A 763 47.23 -36.06 11.28
CA GLY A 763 46.47 -37.25 11.66
C GLY A 763 44.99 -37.00 11.82
N ALA A 764 44.26 -38.08 12.13
CA ALA A 764 42.84 -38.03 12.46
C ALA A 764 42.68 -37.90 13.98
N LEU A 765 41.69 -37.12 14.42
CA LEU A 765 41.37 -37.05 15.84
C LEU A 765 40.55 -38.27 16.28
N SER A 766 40.66 -38.62 17.57
CA SER A 766 39.84 -39.66 18.22
C SER A 766 38.35 -39.28 18.25
N THR A 767 38.10 -37.98 18.34
CA THR A 767 36.82 -37.30 18.06
C THR A 767 36.81 -36.90 16.58
N GLU A 768 35.66 -36.95 15.90
CA GLU A 768 35.58 -36.65 14.46
C GLU A 768 36.33 -35.35 14.08
N GLY A 769 37.29 -35.43 13.15
CA GLY A 769 38.15 -34.30 12.76
C GLY A 769 39.57 -34.71 12.38
N ALA A 770 40.43 -33.72 12.15
CA ALA A 770 41.85 -33.92 11.83
C ALA A 770 42.73 -32.87 12.50
N TYR A 771 44.02 -33.17 12.61
CA TYR A 771 45.01 -32.24 13.11
C TYR A 771 46.21 -32.13 12.17
N LEU A 772 46.84 -30.96 12.17
CA LEU A 772 48.07 -30.66 11.44
C LEU A 772 49.08 -30.05 12.41
N VAL A 773 50.27 -30.64 12.49
CA VAL A 773 51.36 -30.18 13.34
C VAL A 773 52.38 -29.46 12.49
N MET A 774 52.71 -28.22 12.87
CA MET A 774 53.62 -27.35 12.14
C MET A 774 54.63 -26.70 13.08
N GLU A 775 55.66 -26.08 12.53
CA GLU A 775 56.60 -25.28 13.31
C GLU A 775 55.89 -24.13 14.03
N LEU A 776 56.28 -23.89 15.30
CA LEU A 776 55.77 -22.77 16.08
C LEU A 776 56.56 -21.51 15.69
N LEU A 777 55.86 -20.53 15.10
CA LEU A 777 56.45 -19.25 14.69
C LEU A 777 56.19 -18.18 15.76
N LYS A 778 57.15 -17.26 15.92
CA LYS A 778 57.04 -16.06 16.77
C LYS A 778 57.17 -14.82 15.89
N GLY A 779 56.21 -13.92 15.99
CA GLY A 779 56.09 -12.73 15.16
C GLY A 779 54.64 -12.37 14.87
N VAL A 780 54.41 -11.68 13.76
CA VAL A 780 53.09 -11.16 13.39
C VAL A 780 52.74 -11.48 11.96
N THR A 781 51.45 -11.58 11.65
CA THR A 781 51.00 -11.69 10.26
C THR A 781 51.17 -10.36 9.50
N LEU A 782 51.29 -10.40 8.18
CA LEU A 782 51.27 -9.19 7.34
C LEU A 782 49.95 -8.43 7.53
N GLY A 783 48.84 -9.14 7.74
CA GLY A 783 47.54 -8.53 8.07
C GLY A 783 47.54 -7.72 9.37
N GLU A 784 48.20 -8.21 10.42
CA GLU A 784 48.43 -7.44 11.66
C GLU A 784 49.38 -6.27 11.43
N ARG A 785 50.48 -6.49 10.70
CA ARG A 785 51.44 -5.42 10.39
C ARG A 785 50.80 -4.27 9.62
N LEU A 786 49.95 -4.55 8.64
CA LEU A 786 49.23 -3.56 7.83
C LEU A 786 48.08 -2.88 8.59
N ARG A 787 47.71 -3.36 9.78
CA ARG A 787 46.82 -2.64 10.71
C ARG A 787 47.59 -1.63 11.56
N THR A 788 48.86 -1.91 11.88
CA THR A 788 49.73 -1.01 12.64
C THR A 788 50.39 0.06 11.75
N VAL A 789 50.76 -0.31 10.53
CA VAL A 789 51.39 0.59 9.55
C VAL A 789 50.50 0.64 8.32
N ILE A 790 50.07 1.84 7.90
CA ILE A 790 49.07 2.01 6.84
C ILE A 790 49.54 1.42 5.49
N TYR A 791 50.85 1.48 5.21
CA TYR A 791 51.50 0.89 4.03
C TYR A 791 52.96 0.54 4.35
N LEU A 792 53.62 -0.28 3.52
CA LEU A 792 55.06 -0.52 3.60
C LEU A 792 55.80 0.27 2.52
N GLU A 793 56.97 0.81 2.89
CA GLU A 793 57.89 1.44 1.94
C GLU A 793 58.27 0.48 0.80
N PRO A 794 58.43 0.96 -0.44
CA PRO A 794 58.63 0.08 -1.60
C PRO A 794 59.82 -0.89 -1.46
N ASP A 795 60.94 -0.47 -0.85
CA ASP A 795 62.10 -1.35 -0.64
C ASP A 795 61.79 -2.52 0.31
N ALA A 796 61.11 -2.22 1.42
CA ALA A 796 60.69 -3.22 2.39
C ALA A 796 59.63 -4.15 1.79
N ALA A 797 58.71 -3.60 0.98
CA ALA A 797 57.72 -4.38 0.26
C ALA A 797 58.39 -5.29 -0.80
N ALA A 798 59.37 -4.79 -1.55
CA ALA A 798 60.09 -5.57 -2.55
C ALA A 798 60.83 -6.75 -1.91
N ASP A 799 61.54 -6.53 -0.81
CA ASP A 799 62.24 -7.60 -0.08
C ASP A 799 61.28 -8.64 0.52
N LEU A 800 60.10 -8.21 0.97
CA LEU A 800 59.04 -9.09 1.46
C LEU A 800 58.41 -9.92 0.32
N PHE A 801 58.07 -9.29 -0.80
CA PHE A 801 57.47 -9.99 -1.94
C PHE A 801 58.45 -10.88 -2.68
N ASP A 802 59.75 -10.56 -2.68
CA ASP A 802 60.76 -11.44 -3.28
C ASP A 802 60.78 -12.80 -2.58
N GLN A 803 60.73 -12.81 -1.25
CA GLN A 803 60.64 -14.04 -0.44
C GLN A 803 59.31 -14.78 -0.64
N ILE A 804 58.17 -14.07 -0.70
CA ILE A 804 56.84 -14.66 -0.93
C ILE A 804 56.77 -15.31 -2.31
N LEU A 805 57.21 -14.61 -3.35
CA LEU A 805 57.18 -15.11 -4.72
C LEU A 805 58.12 -16.30 -4.87
N SER A 806 59.29 -16.30 -4.20
CA SER A 806 60.18 -17.48 -4.13
C SER A 806 59.50 -18.71 -3.54
N ALA A 807 58.76 -18.54 -2.44
CA ALA A 807 58.00 -19.64 -1.83
C ALA A 807 56.87 -20.15 -2.73
N MET A 808 56.15 -19.25 -3.39
CA MET A 808 55.05 -19.60 -4.28
C MET A 808 55.54 -20.28 -5.58
N GLU A 809 56.69 -19.85 -6.10
CA GLU A 809 57.38 -20.52 -7.21
C GLU A 809 57.72 -21.97 -6.85
N ALA A 810 58.36 -22.21 -5.70
CA ALA A 810 58.67 -23.56 -5.23
C ALA A 810 57.40 -24.42 -5.00
N ALA A 811 56.31 -23.81 -4.54
CA ALA A 811 55.03 -24.50 -4.38
C ALA A 811 54.40 -24.89 -5.72
N HIS A 812 54.38 -23.97 -6.70
CA HIS A 812 53.85 -24.20 -8.04
C HIS A 812 54.68 -25.25 -8.81
N GLU A 813 56.01 -25.26 -8.68
CA GLU A 813 56.88 -26.30 -9.23
C GLU A 813 56.59 -27.69 -8.64
N ALA A 814 56.21 -27.75 -7.37
CA ALA A 814 55.75 -28.98 -6.71
C ALA A 814 54.30 -29.36 -7.06
N GLY A 815 53.63 -28.60 -7.93
CA GLY A 815 52.24 -28.82 -8.35
C GLY A 815 51.19 -28.40 -7.31
N ILE A 816 51.54 -27.54 -6.35
CA ILE A 816 50.67 -27.13 -5.24
C ILE A 816 50.19 -25.70 -5.47
N ILE A 817 48.88 -25.53 -5.64
CA ILE A 817 48.22 -24.21 -5.75
C ILE A 817 47.67 -23.84 -4.37
N HIS A 818 47.90 -22.61 -3.91
CA HIS A 818 47.56 -22.20 -2.54
C HIS A 818 46.07 -21.89 -2.35
N ARG A 819 45.42 -21.19 -3.30
CA ARG A 819 43.97 -20.90 -3.34
C ARG A 819 43.39 -20.01 -2.23
N ASP A 820 44.15 -19.64 -1.20
CA ASP A 820 43.68 -18.78 -0.09
C ASP A 820 44.76 -17.76 0.32
N LEU A 821 45.51 -17.23 -0.64
CA LEU A 821 46.51 -16.21 -0.34
C LEU A 821 45.84 -14.91 0.14
N LYS A 822 46.26 -14.45 1.32
CA LYS A 822 45.83 -13.21 1.95
C LYS A 822 46.89 -12.75 2.95
N PRO A 823 46.87 -11.48 3.41
CA PRO A 823 47.84 -10.97 4.36
C PRO A 823 47.91 -11.76 5.68
N ASP A 824 46.81 -12.36 6.13
CA ASP A 824 46.79 -13.16 7.37
C ASP A 824 47.51 -14.51 7.24
N ASN A 825 47.77 -14.98 6.00
CA ASN A 825 48.51 -16.23 5.73
C ASN A 825 49.99 -15.97 5.40
N ILE A 826 50.48 -14.74 5.57
CA ILE A 826 51.88 -14.37 5.40
C ILE A 826 52.39 -13.96 6.79
N PHE A 827 53.33 -14.72 7.34
CA PHE A 827 53.87 -14.49 8.68
C PHE A 827 55.25 -13.84 8.60
N ILE A 828 55.47 -12.79 9.39
CA ILE A 828 56.73 -12.07 9.49
C ILE A 828 57.35 -12.43 10.85
N LEU A 829 58.53 -13.04 10.83
CA LEU A 829 59.21 -13.48 12.04
C LEU A 829 59.82 -12.28 12.79
N GLU A 830 59.82 -12.35 14.12
CA GLU A 830 60.57 -11.44 14.98
C GLU A 830 62.09 -11.72 14.88
N ASP A 831 62.91 -10.68 14.68
CA ASP A 831 64.38 -10.77 14.69
C ASP A 831 64.86 -11.18 16.09
N GLN A 832 65.07 -12.48 16.32
CA GLN A 832 65.56 -12.99 17.61
C GLN A 832 66.97 -13.61 17.55
N GLU A 833 67.59 -13.79 16.38
CA GLU A 833 68.94 -14.42 16.28
C GLU A 833 69.85 -13.86 15.19
N SER A 834 69.93 -12.52 15.05
CA SER A 834 70.97 -11.85 14.23
C SER A 834 71.84 -10.88 15.05
N SER A 835 71.81 -10.98 16.38
CA SER A 835 72.60 -10.10 17.27
C SER A 835 73.96 -10.66 17.71
N GLU A 836 74.38 -11.85 17.30
CA GLU A 836 75.71 -12.38 17.70
C GLU A 836 76.67 -12.69 16.53
N ALA A 837 76.29 -12.48 15.27
CA ALA A 837 77.20 -12.66 14.13
C ALA A 837 76.99 -11.72 12.92
N ALA A 838 76.17 -10.67 13.02
CA ALA A 838 76.04 -9.69 11.95
C ALA A 838 77.09 -8.59 12.10
N THR A 839 78.02 -8.53 11.16
CA THR A 839 78.94 -7.40 10.97
C THR A 839 78.11 -6.12 10.77
N ALA A 840 78.58 -5.00 11.30
CA ALA A 840 77.82 -3.76 11.54
C ALA A 840 77.25 -3.00 10.31
N ASN A 841 76.94 -3.65 9.18
CA ASN A 841 76.40 -3.00 7.98
C ASN A 841 75.22 -3.74 7.30
N GLU A 842 74.71 -4.86 7.82
CA GLU A 842 73.49 -5.48 7.31
C GLU A 842 72.34 -5.31 8.31
N LYS A 843 71.36 -4.45 7.99
CA LYS A 843 70.03 -4.56 8.61
C LYS A 843 69.51 -5.97 8.32
N ALA A 844 69.33 -6.78 9.37
CA ALA A 844 68.71 -8.09 9.23
C ALA A 844 67.37 -7.93 8.49
N LYS A 845 67.23 -8.63 7.38
CA LYS A 845 65.98 -8.61 6.60
C LYS A 845 64.96 -9.46 7.35
N PRO A 846 63.72 -8.97 7.56
CA PRO A 846 62.70 -9.77 8.20
C PRO A 846 62.41 -11.01 7.35
N VAL A 847 62.52 -12.18 7.97
CA VAL A 847 62.20 -13.45 7.32
C VAL A 847 60.68 -13.60 7.27
N VAL A 848 60.15 -13.97 6.10
CA VAL A 848 58.72 -14.25 5.94
C VAL A 848 58.45 -15.72 5.71
N LYS A 849 57.33 -16.22 6.19
CA LYS A 849 56.84 -17.58 5.94
C LYS A 849 55.39 -17.57 5.50
N ILE A 850 55.10 -18.29 4.43
CA ILE A 850 53.72 -18.53 3.98
C ILE A 850 53.13 -19.67 4.81
N LEU A 851 51.93 -19.43 5.33
CA LEU A 851 51.13 -20.36 6.13
C LEU A 851 50.03 -21.00 5.28
N ASP A 852 49.55 -22.18 5.70
CA ASP A 852 48.26 -22.74 5.30
C ASP A 852 48.01 -22.89 3.77
N PHE A 853 48.76 -23.80 3.11
CA PHE A 853 48.56 -24.17 1.70
C PHE A 853 47.23 -24.90 1.46
N GLY A 854 46.12 -24.18 1.36
CA GLY A 854 44.87 -24.63 0.71
C GLY A 854 44.07 -25.75 1.39
N ILE A 855 44.61 -26.37 2.45
CA ILE A 855 44.17 -27.63 3.08
C ILE A 855 42.68 -27.69 3.47
N ALA A 856 41.98 -26.55 3.56
CA ALA A 856 40.65 -26.45 4.15
C ALA A 856 39.53 -25.90 3.23
N LYS A 857 39.81 -25.47 1.99
CA LYS A 857 38.78 -24.86 1.11
C LYS A 857 38.32 -25.75 -0.04
N ILE A 858 39.06 -26.82 -0.32
CA ILE A 858 38.78 -27.76 -1.42
C ILE A 858 37.55 -28.62 -1.11
N THR A 859 37.19 -28.77 0.16
CA THR A 859 35.96 -29.44 0.59
C THR A 859 34.69 -28.65 0.31
N GLN A 860 34.70 -27.31 0.26
CA GLN A 860 33.50 -26.51 0.02
C GLN A 860 33.25 -26.20 -1.46
N ILE A 861 34.30 -26.04 -2.26
CA ILE A 861 34.19 -25.62 -3.67
C ILE A 861 33.80 -26.79 -4.59
N GLU A 862 34.15 -28.03 -4.23
CA GLU A 862 33.85 -29.20 -5.08
C GLU A 862 32.68 -30.07 -4.58
N THR A 863 32.33 -30.05 -3.29
CA THR A 863 31.03 -30.63 -2.86
C THR A 863 29.84 -29.78 -3.31
N SER A 864 30.08 -28.52 -3.69
CA SER A 864 29.10 -27.67 -4.37
C SER A 864 29.04 -27.88 -5.89
N SER A 865 29.84 -28.81 -6.44
CA SER A 865 29.69 -29.29 -7.82
C SER A 865 28.46 -30.19 -8.01
N GLU A 866 27.75 -30.55 -6.92
CA GLU A 866 26.34 -30.93 -6.93
C GLU A 866 25.50 -29.86 -6.21
N THR A 867 24.99 -28.90 -7.00
CA THR A 867 23.79 -28.07 -6.73
C THR A 867 23.67 -27.30 -5.40
N THR A 868 24.74 -27.05 -4.65
CA THR A 868 24.67 -26.31 -3.36
C THR A 868 25.56 -25.06 -3.31
N SER A 869 25.23 -24.05 -4.13
CA SER A 869 25.84 -22.71 -4.14
C SER A 869 25.16 -21.72 -3.16
N HIS A 870 24.70 -22.16 -1.98
CA HIS A 870 23.74 -21.37 -1.17
C HIS A 870 24.13 -21.10 0.30
N SER A 871 25.30 -21.50 0.78
CA SER A 871 25.68 -21.29 2.20
C SER A 871 26.55 -20.07 2.47
N ILE A 872 26.79 -19.19 1.50
CA ILE A 872 27.83 -18.14 1.59
C ILE A 872 27.26 -16.75 1.95
N THR A 873 25.94 -16.55 1.82
CA THR A 873 25.27 -15.25 2.04
C THR A 873 24.53 -15.18 3.37
N THR A 874 25.21 -15.52 4.49
CA THR A 874 24.68 -15.20 5.83
C THR A 874 25.01 -13.73 6.14
N PRO A 875 24.02 -12.87 6.47
CA PRO A 875 24.28 -11.51 6.93
C PRO A 875 25.19 -11.55 8.17
N GLY A 876 26.36 -10.89 8.10
CA GLY A 876 27.37 -10.88 9.17
C GLY A 876 28.62 -11.73 8.89
N THR A 877 28.70 -12.42 7.75
CA THR A 877 29.94 -13.11 7.33
C THR A 877 30.98 -12.09 6.84
N VAL A 878 32.16 -12.08 7.44
CA VAL A 878 33.23 -11.08 7.18
C VAL A 878 33.61 -11.04 5.69
N LEU A 879 33.12 -10.03 4.95
CA LEU A 879 33.47 -9.71 3.55
C LEU A 879 34.99 -9.55 3.30
N GLY A 880 35.77 -9.41 4.38
CA GLY A 880 37.22 -9.25 4.38
C GLY A 880 37.98 -10.32 3.57
N THR A 881 37.59 -11.60 3.68
CA THR A 881 38.33 -12.71 3.06
C THR A 881 38.10 -12.81 1.55
N PHE A 882 36.90 -12.49 1.05
CA PHE A 882 36.56 -12.62 -0.38
C PHE A 882 37.31 -11.62 -1.28
N GLY A 883 37.73 -10.48 -0.73
CA GLY A 883 38.39 -9.42 -1.50
C GLY A 883 39.80 -9.75 -2.01
N TYR A 884 40.35 -10.93 -1.69
CA TYR A 884 41.63 -11.43 -2.22
C TYR A 884 41.46 -12.57 -3.23
N MET A 885 40.25 -13.13 -3.38
CA MET A 885 40.01 -14.22 -4.33
C MET A 885 39.98 -13.73 -5.77
N SER A 886 40.39 -14.61 -6.68
CA SER A 886 40.27 -14.38 -8.12
C SER A 886 38.81 -14.48 -8.62
N PRO A 887 38.47 -13.86 -9.77
CA PRO A 887 37.14 -13.96 -10.38
C PRO A 887 36.67 -15.40 -10.60
N GLU A 888 37.55 -16.28 -11.07
CA GLU A 888 37.26 -17.70 -11.29
C GLU A 888 36.96 -18.43 -9.97
N GLN A 889 37.65 -18.10 -8.88
CA GLN A 889 37.34 -18.68 -7.56
C GLN A 889 35.98 -18.21 -7.02
N LEU A 890 35.62 -16.95 -7.27
CA LEU A 890 34.34 -16.39 -6.84
C LEU A 890 33.15 -16.90 -7.66
N THR A 891 33.40 -17.27 -8.91
CA THR A 891 32.38 -17.77 -9.86
C THR A 891 32.33 -19.30 -9.95
N GLY A 892 33.26 -20.01 -9.28
CA GLY A 892 33.33 -21.47 -9.28
C GLY A 892 33.93 -22.07 -10.56
N GLY A 893 34.72 -21.29 -11.31
CA GLY A 893 35.46 -21.76 -12.49
C GLY A 893 36.74 -22.51 -12.15
N ASP A 894 37.43 -23.04 -13.19
CA ASP A 894 38.64 -23.83 -13.04
C ASP A 894 39.83 -22.99 -12.51
N VAL A 895 40.29 -23.35 -11.31
CA VAL A 895 41.39 -22.72 -10.57
C VAL A 895 42.72 -23.36 -10.92
N ASP A 896 43.67 -22.55 -11.39
CA ASP A 896 45.07 -22.93 -11.63
C ASP A 896 46.03 -21.97 -10.90
N GLN A 897 47.35 -22.11 -11.12
CA GLN A 897 48.37 -21.28 -10.47
C GLN A 897 48.19 -19.77 -10.72
N ARG A 898 47.49 -19.36 -11.79
CA ARG A 898 47.23 -17.95 -12.12
C ARG A 898 46.18 -17.32 -11.20
N SER A 899 45.44 -18.10 -10.44
CA SER A 899 44.56 -17.60 -9.37
C SER A 899 45.36 -17.09 -8.17
N ASP A 900 46.50 -17.72 -7.85
CA ASP A 900 47.42 -17.23 -6.81
C ASP A 900 48.11 -15.93 -7.25
N ILE A 901 48.44 -15.79 -8.54
CA ILE A 901 49.00 -14.56 -9.13
C ILE A 901 48.06 -13.36 -8.94
N PHE A 902 46.75 -13.57 -9.17
CA PHE A 902 45.74 -12.53 -8.91
C PHE A 902 45.73 -12.13 -7.43
N SER A 903 45.70 -13.12 -6.54
CA SER A 903 45.67 -12.92 -5.09
C SER A 903 46.91 -12.14 -4.62
N LEU A 904 48.09 -12.49 -5.13
CA LEU A 904 49.35 -11.78 -4.88
C LEU A 904 49.30 -10.33 -5.38
N GLY A 905 48.74 -10.08 -6.56
CA GLY A 905 48.53 -8.72 -7.08
C GLY A 905 47.69 -7.85 -6.14
N VAL A 906 46.59 -8.41 -5.60
CA VAL A 906 45.75 -7.74 -4.60
C VAL A 906 46.55 -7.43 -3.32
N ILE A 907 47.35 -8.39 -2.84
CA ILE A 907 48.17 -8.22 -1.63
C ILE A 907 49.23 -7.13 -1.85
N VAL A 908 49.90 -7.09 -3.01
CA VAL A 908 50.88 -6.03 -3.34
C VAL A 908 50.26 -4.65 -3.28
N ILE A 909 49.09 -4.46 -3.91
CA ILE A 909 48.38 -3.18 -3.88
C ILE A 909 47.99 -2.82 -2.45
N LYS A 910 47.48 -3.76 -1.67
CA LYS A 910 47.11 -3.54 -0.27
C LYS A 910 48.32 -3.17 0.58
N THR A 911 49.48 -3.78 0.35
CA THR A 911 50.72 -3.50 1.07
C THR A 911 51.29 -2.12 0.73
N LEU A 912 51.25 -1.71 -0.53
CA LEU A 912 51.82 -0.43 -0.98
C LEU A 912 50.88 0.77 -0.78
N THR A 913 49.57 0.57 -0.85
CA THR A 913 48.58 1.67 -0.82
C THR A 913 47.72 1.71 0.44
N GLY A 914 47.76 0.64 1.25
CA GLY A 914 46.88 0.46 2.40
C GLY A 914 45.42 0.15 2.04
N ARG A 915 45.05 0.05 0.76
CA ARG A 915 43.68 -0.23 0.29
C ARG A 915 43.65 -1.41 -0.70
N ARG A 916 42.52 -2.12 -0.77
CA ARG A 916 42.31 -3.18 -1.78
C ARG A 916 41.90 -2.54 -3.11
N PRO A 917 42.25 -3.15 -4.26
CA PRO A 917 41.82 -2.70 -5.58
C PRO A 917 40.31 -2.75 -5.78
N PHE A 918 39.65 -3.73 -5.16
CA PHE A 918 38.22 -3.96 -5.27
C PHE A 918 37.57 -4.06 -3.88
N SER A 919 36.40 -3.45 -3.73
CA SER A 919 35.58 -3.49 -2.52
C SER A 919 34.09 -3.45 -2.87
N GLY A 920 33.22 -3.96 -2.00
CA GLY A 920 31.77 -3.93 -2.16
C GLY A 920 31.07 -4.18 -0.82
N LYS A 921 29.87 -3.61 -0.62
CA LYS A 921 29.07 -3.80 0.60
C LYS A 921 28.37 -5.17 0.62
N THR A 922 28.22 -5.79 -0.55
CA THR A 922 27.70 -7.14 -0.72
C THR A 922 28.65 -7.98 -1.57
N PHE A 923 28.52 -9.31 -1.49
CA PHE A 923 29.29 -10.24 -2.33
C PHE A 923 29.08 -9.98 -3.83
N GLN A 924 27.84 -9.65 -4.22
CA GLN A 924 27.47 -9.31 -5.60
C GLN A 924 28.11 -8.01 -6.07
N GLU A 925 28.16 -6.98 -5.21
CA GLU A 925 28.86 -5.72 -5.51
C GLU A 925 30.37 -5.91 -5.67
N LEU A 926 30.99 -6.76 -4.84
CA LEU A 926 32.40 -7.08 -4.96
C LEU A 926 32.71 -7.75 -6.31
N ILE A 927 31.94 -8.77 -6.70
CA ILE A 927 32.08 -9.43 -8.01
C ILE A 927 31.86 -8.42 -9.13
N THR A 928 30.79 -7.62 -9.06
CA THR A 928 30.48 -6.63 -10.09
C THR A 928 31.63 -5.63 -10.25
N THR A 929 32.20 -5.14 -9.15
CA THR A 929 33.33 -4.20 -9.17
C THR A 929 34.58 -4.83 -9.78
N MET A 930 34.88 -6.08 -9.43
CA MET A 930 36.01 -6.84 -9.97
C MET A 930 35.86 -7.11 -11.48
N MET A 931 34.64 -7.39 -11.95
CA MET A 931 34.38 -7.73 -13.36
C MET A 931 34.24 -6.50 -14.28
N SER A 932 33.81 -5.36 -13.75
CA SER A 932 33.45 -4.18 -14.57
C SER A 932 34.49 -3.06 -14.57
N ARG A 933 35.40 -3.02 -13.60
CA ARG A 933 36.32 -1.90 -13.41
C ARG A 933 37.78 -2.36 -13.46
N PRO A 934 38.55 -2.04 -14.51
CA PRO A 934 39.99 -2.29 -14.49
C PRO A 934 40.64 -1.43 -13.39
N PHE A 935 41.55 -2.04 -12.62
CA PHE A 935 42.29 -1.34 -11.58
C PHE A 935 43.39 -0.47 -12.20
N HIS A 936 43.55 0.74 -11.65
CA HIS A 936 44.65 1.65 -11.98
C HIS A 936 45.24 2.23 -10.70
N LEU A 937 46.57 2.19 -10.59
CA LEU A 937 47.31 2.82 -9.52
C LEU A 937 47.29 4.36 -9.71
N PRO A 938 46.88 5.14 -8.69
CA PRO A 938 46.82 6.60 -8.81
C PRO A 938 48.22 7.22 -8.86
N GLY A 939 48.52 7.95 -9.94
CA GLY A 939 49.79 8.66 -10.13
C GLY A 939 50.14 8.75 -11.62
N SER A 940 50.97 9.75 -11.99
CA SER A 940 51.31 9.99 -13.40
C SER A 940 52.80 9.84 -13.73
N SER A 941 53.63 9.60 -12.70
CA SER A 941 55.06 9.38 -12.87
C SER A 941 55.36 8.12 -13.68
N VAL A 942 56.52 8.08 -14.32
CA VAL A 942 56.92 6.95 -15.19
C VAL A 942 57.05 5.68 -14.37
N GLU A 943 57.56 5.81 -13.13
CA GLU A 943 57.75 4.74 -12.18
C GLU A 943 56.41 4.12 -11.77
N MET A 944 55.42 4.97 -11.44
CA MET A 944 54.09 4.53 -11.03
C MET A 944 53.34 3.84 -12.17
N LYS A 945 53.52 4.32 -13.41
CA LYS A 945 52.97 3.68 -14.63
C LYS A 945 53.58 2.32 -14.91
N CYS A 946 54.88 2.16 -14.65
CA CYS A 946 55.57 0.88 -14.80
C CYS A 946 55.00 -0.16 -13.81
N LEU A 947 54.83 0.24 -12.54
CA LEU A 947 54.21 -0.62 -11.53
C LEU A 947 52.73 -0.90 -11.83
N ASP A 948 51.96 0.10 -12.26
CA ASP A 948 50.55 -0.05 -12.65
C ASP A 948 50.37 -1.07 -13.78
N ALA A 949 51.24 -1.05 -14.80
CA ALA A 949 51.17 -2.00 -15.91
C ALA A 949 51.38 -3.47 -15.44
N VAL A 950 52.34 -3.71 -14.56
CA VAL A 950 52.59 -5.04 -13.98
C VAL A 950 51.40 -5.48 -13.12
N LEU A 951 50.85 -4.59 -12.29
CA LEU A 951 49.70 -4.89 -11.43
C LEU A 951 48.41 -5.17 -12.22
N GLN A 952 48.18 -4.45 -13.33
CA GLN A 952 47.06 -4.75 -14.23
C GLN A 952 47.16 -6.13 -14.86
N LYS A 953 48.38 -6.56 -15.24
CA LYS A 953 48.60 -7.92 -15.75
C LYS A 953 48.28 -8.96 -14.67
N CYS A 954 48.64 -8.73 -13.39
CA CYS A 954 48.23 -9.61 -12.29
C CYS A 954 46.71 -9.68 -12.08
N LEU A 955 46.02 -8.53 -12.20
CA LEU A 955 44.59 -8.39 -11.91
C LEU A 955 43.66 -8.57 -13.12
N ALA A 956 44.16 -9.08 -14.24
CA ALA A 956 43.33 -9.30 -15.42
C ALA A 956 42.17 -10.27 -15.11
N VAL A 957 40.95 -9.91 -15.55
CA VAL A 957 39.75 -10.72 -15.30
C VAL A 957 39.88 -12.09 -15.97
N GLU A 958 40.26 -12.11 -17.25
CA GLU A 958 40.59 -13.33 -17.98
C GLU A 958 41.94 -13.88 -17.51
N LYS A 959 41.95 -15.11 -16.98
CA LYS A 959 43.17 -15.73 -16.44
C LYS A 959 44.30 -15.86 -17.46
N ASP A 960 43.98 -16.07 -18.75
CA ASP A 960 44.98 -16.19 -19.83
C ASP A 960 45.69 -14.87 -20.16
N LYS A 961 45.21 -13.74 -19.63
CA LYS A 961 45.87 -12.43 -19.77
C LYS A 961 46.81 -12.12 -18.60
N ARG A 962 46.89 -13.00 -17.59
CA ARG A 962 47.82 -12.88 -16.46
C ARG A 962 49.20 -13.44 -16.82
N PHE A 963 50.16 -13.28 -15.91
CA PHE A 963 51.45 -13.97 -16.01
C PHE A 963 51.28 -15.50 -16.07
N ASP A 964 52.13 -16.18 -16.83
CA ASP A 964 52.04 -17.63 -16.97
C ASP A 964 52.54 -18.36 -15.71
N SER A 965 53.48 -17.75 -14.99
CA SER A 965 54.04 -18.29 -13.75
C SER A 965 54.40 -17.19 -12.74
N VAL A 966 54.54 -17.58 -11.47
CA VAL A 966 55.03 -16.69 -10.40
C VAL A 966 56.47 -16.25 -10.66
N ALA A 967 57.28 -17.07 -11.32
CA ALA A 967 58.65 -16.71 -11.72
C ALA A 967 58.67 -15.52 -12.70
N GLU A 968 57.76 -15.51 -13.69
CA GLU A 968 57.60 -14.40 -14.63
C GLU A 968 57.13 -13.13 -13.89
N MET A 969 56.14 -13.27 -13.01
CA MET A 969 55.66 -12.18 -12.16
C MET A 969 56.78 -11.59 -11.29
N ARG A 970 57.61 -12.43 -10.65
CA ARG A 970 58.73 -12.00 -9.80
C ARG A 970 59.76 -11.19 -10.58
N LYS A 971 60.08 -11.63 -11.80
CA LYS A 971 61.06 -10.97 -12.68
C LYS A 971 60.63 -9.55 -13.08
N GLU A 972 59.33 -9.30 -13.26
CA GLU A 972 58.81 -7.97 -13.61
C GLU A 972 58.44 -7.12 -12.39
N LEU A 973 57.83 -7.72 -11.36
CA LEU A 973 57.28 -6.99 -10.22
C LEU A 973 58.37 -6.43 -9.28
N ILE A 974 59.39 -7.23 -8.94
CA ILE A 974 60.41 -6.79 -7.98
C ILE A 974 61.19 -5.57 -8.49
N PRO A 975 61.66 -5.53 -9.76
CA PRO A 975 62.26 -4.33 -10.32
C PRO A 975 61.27 -3.15 -10.39
N ALA A 976 59.99 -3.37 -10.73
CA ALA A 976 59.00 -2.30 -10.80
C ALA A 976 58.74 -1.65 -9.44
N ILE A 977 58.67 -2.44 -8.35
CA ILE A 977 58.54 -1.91 -6.98
C ILE A 977 59.80 -1.12 -6.59
N ARG A 978 61.00 -1.64 -6.85
CA ARG A 978 62.27 -0.95 -6.53
C ARG A 978 62.51 0.29 -7.38
N PHE A 979 62.06 0.29 -8.64
CA PHE A 979 62.19 1.43 -9.54
C PHE A 979 61.36 2.64 -9.10
N CYS A 980 60.29 2.43 -8.31
CA CYS A 980 59.58 3.50 -7.63
C CYS A 980 60.47 4.35 -6.69
N LEU A 981 61.69 3.90 -6.37
CA LEU A 981 62.67 4.60 -5.53
C LEU A 981 63.82 5.25 -6.33
N GLY A 982 63.85 5.10 -7.66
CA GLY A 982 65.03 5.38 -8.48
C GLY A 982 65.44 6.84 -8.70
N SER A 983 64.69 7.84 -8.23
CA SER A 983 64.98 9.26 -8.52
C SER A 983 64.86 10.23 -7.34
N THR A 984 65.07 9.77 -6.10
CA THR A 984 65.24 10.67 -4.95
C THR A 984 66.68 10.64 -4.41
N GLY A 985 67.63 10.97 -5.28
CA GLY A 985 68.81 11.71 -4.85
C GLY A 985 68.39 13.15 -4.54
N GLY A 986 67.84 13.39 -3.35
CA GLY A 986 67.50 14.73 -2.86
C GLY A 986 66.04 14.91 -2.46
N SER A 987 65.83 15.27 -1.18
CA SER A 987 64.57 15.65 -0.53
C SER A 987 63.59 14.51 -0.18
N SER A 988 63.64 14.12 1.09
CA SER A 988 62.73 13.22 1.81
C SER A 988 61.35 13.85 2.05
N GLY A 989 60.64 14.31 1.01
CA GLY A 989 59.40 15.08 1.20
C GLY A 989 58.34 15.01 0.09
N HIS A 990 58.45 14.12 -0.91
CA HIS A 990 57.47 14.08 -2.03
C HIS A 990 56.68 12.77 -2.19
N LEU A 991 57.05 11.66 -1.53
CA LEU A 991 56.17 10.47 -1.52
C LEU A 991 54.93 10.66 -0.62
N GLU A 992 55.03 11.52 0.40
CA GLU A 992 53.88 11.86 1.25
C GLU A 992 52.81 12.66 0.52
N SER A 993 53.11 13.41 -0.56
CA SER A 993 52.12 14.26 -1.22
C SER A 993 51.25 13.53 -2.24
N ASP A 994 51.80 12.57 -2.98
CA ASP A 994 51.11 12.01 -4.15
C ASP A 994 50.22 10.81 -3.80
N LEU A 995 50.52 10.09 -2.70
CA LEU A 995 49.65 9.05 -2.12
C LEU A 995 48.64 9.61 -1.09
N ALA A 996 48.81 10.84 -0.59
CA ALA A 996 47.93 11.46 0.42
C ALA A 996 46.70 12.20 -0.12
N ILE A 997 46.53 12.33 -1.44
CA ILE A 997 45.43 13.13 -2.03
C ILE A 997 44.05 12.44 -1.92
N THR A 998 43.95 11.18 -1.50
CA THR A 998 42.66 10.47 -1.31
C THR A 998 42.02 10.58 0.09
N LYS A 999 42.16 11.74 0.75
CA LYS A 999 41.45 12.08 2.01
C LYS A 999 40.05 12.70 1.83
N ARG A 1000 39.57 12.86 0.59
CA ARG A 1000 38.21 13.34 0.29
C ARG A 1000 37.52 12.39 -0.67
N TYR A 1001 36.95 11.29 -0.18
CA TYR A 1001 35.73 10.62 -0.68
C TYR A 1001 35.46 9.42 0.25
N ASP A 1002 34.24 9.38 0.80
CA ASP A 1002 33.65 8.40 1.73
C ASP A 1002 34.22 8.28 3.16
N THR A 1003 33.70 9.14 4.05
CA THR A 1003 33.54 8.85 5.47
C THR A 1003 32.17 8.21 5.72
N SER A 1004 32.08 6.88 5.66
CA SER A 1004 31.00 6.13 6.33
C SER A 1004 31.40 4.67 6.56
N GLU A 1005 32.43 4.46 7.38
CA GLU A 1005 32.65 3.19 8.09
C GLU A 1005 32.94 3.54 9.55
N ASP A 1006 31.90 3.51 10.37
CA ASP A 1006 31.98 3.52 11.83
C ASP A 1006 31.30 2.23 12.31
N PRO A 1007 32.05 1.19 12.74
CA PRO A 1007 31.48 0.04 13.39
C PRO A 1007 31.52 0.28 14.90
N GLY A 1008 30.46 0.90 15.42
CA GLY A 1008 30.37 1.35 16.82
C GLY A 1008 28.97 1.35 17.40
N ASN A 1009 28.13 0.35 17.07
CA ASN A 1009 27.12 -0.27 17.96
C ASN A 1009 26.49 -1.51 17.33
#